data_AF-A0A662X7F5-F1
#
_entry.id   AF-A0A662X7F5-F1
#
_cell.length_a   1.000
_cell.length_b   1.000
_cell.length_c   1.000
_cell.angle_alpha   90.00
_cell.angle_beta   90.00
_cell.angle_gamma   90.00
#
_symmetry.space_group_name_H-M   'P 1'
#
loop_
_entity.id
_entity.type
_entity.pdbx_description
1 polymer ?
#
loop_
_entity_poly.entity_id
_entity_poly.type
_entity_poly.pdbx_seq_one_letter_code
_entity_poly.pdbx_strand_id
1 'polypeptide(L)'
;MRVFISDLGSSLATELARNCQDAGLEVVGTAARGGKAELATLKRQLQSHPASDRAGAVKEPVALQSDATAWRRLVQMADVVVVTTLAADPKLAMETLKVFEKRGAVKGEEETKGGEEEGEEGAGVKRFIAVSSVLAWSKSAPFATSGAGAGHTEDDFKTRRPARKFTELKTAETQILSAHRAGELETCVVGAGLMYGGAQSQLQLVFREAWLHPERALLVPSLSLGSPSQASGPGGNLLPMISVYDLALLLLRVAASPSPPPKKYLLAVDRASGSTTLRDVCRGVSALLATGRVRDCSSSANAAADEADALLLDEDEALVAPLQLHLRFDTSAGAMHSLVAPDEWRHYARGLLGNLPFFVEDFLRAMDLRPLRTVILGAPRAGKTQLSRRLASEYYLPYLSPDTLLRELFVSSGGDRHNATLQTPAKANDEHDAPQGDEEGEGSQQNEANDAGAAAGRRHEAEDEDAAATQKLRLELQQWAPSAGASESEGAVASSTATELPEHALVTLVRWKLRSAACRNQGYVLDGVPMSAAQAEQIFAQDIGGDEDAQGDSEGAGEAADAAGGNPAVDGADGGEGVDGADGAEARSAAPAVDVEAILGRLKPRRNVQVPNRVVVLQASRTMLEQRAQALSEAEAELSGNTQDAFATRFDEFEASIEALTGFFEKPASHTDAKKPKTETAGGLEVLELTLTDEQSFRNEAAFAVPIRRYLEEGGRAPQNFHPTRAELREQRLAAEKQAREAETRVAQRAREQDAQDEATQQAKLARERARLELLQREETELLETRAKPLRTYLMDTVLPALTEGMLEVVKVQPSDPIDYLAEFLFRKGQELEGEAKEG
;
A
#
# COMPACT_ATOMS: atom_id res chain seq x y z
N MET A 1 17.77 -27.85 -24.33
CA MET A 1 16.51 -27.92 -23.56
C MET A 1 15.92 -26.52 -23.47
N ARG A 2 14.66 -26.38 -23.87
CA ARG A 2 13.91 -25.12 -23.87
C ARG A 2 12.90 -25.09 -22.72
N VAL A 3 12.94 -24.03 -21.93
CA VAL A 3 12.04 -23.81 -20.79
C VAL A 3 11.09 -22.67 -21.12
N PHE A 4 9.79 -22.94 -21.12
CA PHE A 4 8.75 -21.92 -21.17
C PHE A 4 8.41 -21.48 -19.75
N ILE A 5 8.38 -20.17 -19.51
CA ILE A 5 7.99 -19.58 -18.22
C ILE A 5 6.82 -18.61 -18.45
N SER A 6 5.73 -18.78 -17.69
CA SER A 6 4.61 -17.83 -17.72
C SER A 6 4.94 -16.51 -17.00
N ASP A 7 4.46 -15.38 -17.52
CA ASP A 7 4.59 -14.04 -16.90
C ASP A 7 6.02 -13.69 -16.46
N LEU A 8 6.92 -13.56 -17.44
CA LEU A 8 8.31 -13.12 -17.27
C LEU A 8 8.44 -11.74 -16.62
N GLY A 9 7.38 -10.94 -16.54
CA GLY A 9 7.36 -9.67 -15.81
C GLY A 9 7.25 -9.81 -14.29
N SER A 10 6.94 -11.01 -13.78
CA SER A 10 6.94 -11.29 -12.34
C SER A 10 8.35 -11.49 -11.79
N SER A 11 8.57 -11.14 -10.52
CA SER A 11 9.87 -11.27 -9.84
C SER A 11 10.37 -12.72 -9.81
N LEU A 12 9.46 -13.66 -9.56
CA LEU A 12 9.77 -15.09 -9.60
C LEU A 12 10.19 -15.57 -10.99
N ALA A 13 9.44 -15.19 -12.02
CA ALA A 13 9.77 -15.60 -13.38
C ALA A 13 11.06 -14.95 -13.88
N THR A 14 11.34 -13.71 -13.49
CA THR A 14 12.58 -13.00 -13.84
C THR A 14 13.79 -13.70 -13.22
N GLU A 15 13.75 -14.00 -11.92
CA GLU A 15 14.85 -14.70 -11.24
C GLU A 15 15.01 -16.14 -11.75
N LEU A 16 13.90 -16.85 -12.01
CA LEU A 16 13.94 -18.18 -12.62
C LEU A 16 14.53 -18.14 -14.03
N ALA A 17 14.15 -17.16 -14.86
CA ALA A 17 14.70 -16.99 -16.20
C ALA A 17 16.21 -16.78 -16.15
N ARG A 18 16.68 -15.90 -15.25
CA ARG A 18 18.11 -15.68 -15.01
C ARG A 18 18.82 -16.98 -14.60
N ASN A 19 18.31 -17.68 -13.60
CA ASN A 19 18.88 -18.95 -13.13
C ASN A 19 18.94 -20.01 -14.25
N CYS A 20 17.90 -20.10 -15.08
CA CYS A 20 17.89 -20.97 -16.26
C CYS A 20 18.94 -20.57 -17.29
N GLN A 21 19.10 -19.27 -17.58
CA GLN A 21 20.09 -18.77 -18.52
C GLN A 21 21.52 -18.97 -18.04
N ASP A 22 21.78 -18.76 -16.75
CA ASP A 22 23.06 -19.03 -16.08
C ASP A 22 23.41 -20.53 -16.14
N ALA A 23 22.40 -21.40 -16.01
CA ALA A 23 22.53 -22.85 -16.20
C ALA A 23 22.63 -23.28 -17.69
N GLY A 24 22.62 -22.33 -18.63
CA GLY A 24 22.76 -22.60 -20.07
C GLY A 24 21.49 -23.14 -20.75
N LEU A 25 20.31 -23.00 -20.14
CA LEU A 25 19.01 -23.35 -20.70
C LEU A 25 18.46 -22.20 -21.55
N GLU A 26 17.75 -22.53 -22.63
CA GLU A 26 17.07 -21.53 -23.45
C GLU A 26 15.70 -21.19 -22.84
N VAL A 27 15.45 -19.91 -22.59
CA VAL A 27 14.22 -19.43 -21.96
C VAL A 27 13.31 -18.76 -22.97
N VAL A 28 12.06 -19.18 -22.99
CA VAL A 28 10.95 -18.53 -23.71
C VAL A 28 9.80 -18.26 -22.75
N GLY A 29 8.89 -17.34 -23.07
CA GLY A 29 7.79 -17.07 -22.14
C GLY A 29 6.79 -16.02 -22.57
N THR A 30 5.96 -15.61 -21.62
CA THR A 30 4.93 -14.59 -21.84
C THR A 30 5.13 -13.33 -21.01
N ALA A 31 4.66 -12.20 -21.52
CA ALA A 31 4.53 -10.93 -20.81
C ALA A 31 3.04 -10.61 -20.61
N ALA A 32 2.65 -10.23 -19.39
CA ALA A 32 1.25 -10.06 -19.01
C ALA A 32 0.81 -8.60 -18.77
N ARG A 33 1.71 -7.69 -18.35
CA ARG A 33 1.30 -6.48 -17.59
C ARG A 33 1.53 -5.15 -18.32
N GLY A 34 2.58 -5.03 -19.11
CA GLY A 34 3.05 -3.76 -19.69
C GLY A 34 3.01 -3.70 -21.22
N GLY A 35 2.24 -4.60 -21.85
CA GLY A 35 1.99 -4.58 -23.29
C GLY A 35 3.28 -4.58 -24.11
N LYS A 36 3.30 -3.80 -25.20
CA LYS A 36 4.43 -3.79 -26.15
C LYS A 36 5.74 -3.26 -25.54
N ALA A 37 5.69 -2.36 -24.57
CA ALA A 37 6.88 -1.76 -23.96
C ALA A 37 7.58 -2.75 -23.01
N GLU A 38 6.81 -3.45 -22.17
CA GLU A 38 7.33 -4.54 -21.34
C GLU A 38 7.87 -5.68 -22.21
N LEU A 39 7.14 -6.07 -23.25
CA LEU A 39 7.59 -7.08 -24.22
C LEU A 39 8.98 -6.75 -24.80
N ALA A 40 9.19 -5.51 -25.25
CA ALA A 40 10.46 -5.08 -25.79
C ALA A 40 11.59 -5.10 -24.75
N THR A 41 11.27 -4.74 -23.50
CA THR A 41 12.23 -4.74 -22.38
C THR A 41 12.66 -6.15 -22.01
N LEU A 42 11.69 -7.06 -21.81
CA LEU A 42 11.95 -8.47 -21.51
C LEU A 42 12.69 -9.17 -22.64
N LYS A 43 12.31 -8.89 -23.89
CA LYS A 43 13.02 -9.41 -25.07
C LYS A 43 14.49 -8.98 -25.06
N ARG A 44 14.76 -7.70 -24.82
CA ARG A 44 16.14 -7.18 -24.71
C ARG A 44 16.90 -7.82 -23.56
N GLN A 45 16.26 -8.00 -22.40
CA GLN A 45 16.89 -8.66 -21.24
C GLN A 45 17.28 -10.10 -21.57
N LEU A 46 16.37 -10.92 -22.11
CA LEU A 46 16.69 -12.30 -22.47
C LEU A 46 17.78 -12.39 -23.54
N GLN A 47 17.73 -11.51 -24.55
CA GLN A 47 18.70 -11.49 -25.66
C GLN A 47 20.06 -10.88 -25.29
N SER A 48 20.15 -10.15 -24.18
CA SER A 48 21.44 -9.62 -23.69
C SER A 48 22.32 -10.71 -23.07
N HIS A 49 21.75 -11.88 -22.76
CA HIS A 49 22.48 -12.96 -22.11
C HIS A 49 23.27 -13.80 -23.14
N PRO A 50 24.55 -14.17 -22.88
CA PRO A 50 25.38 -14.93 -23.83
C PRO A 50 24.80 -16.30 -24.21
N ALA A 51 23.94 -16.88 -23.35
CA ALA A 51 23.24 -18.13 -23.65
C ALA A 51 22.24 -18.02 -24.82
N SER A 52 21.85 -16.81 -25.23
CA SER A 52 20.87 -16.56 -26.29
C SER A 52 21.48 -16.50 -27.69
N ASP A 53 22.81 -16.45 -27.82
CA ASP A 53 23.55 -16.30 -29.09
C ASP A 53 23.91 -17.67 -29.72
N ARG A 54 23.01 -18.66 -29.59
CA ARG A 54 23.21 -20.03 -30.11
C ARG A 54 22.51 -20.23 -31.45
N ALA A 55 23.12 -21.03 -32.32
CA ALA A 55 22.49 -21.47 -33.57
C ALA A 55 21.19 -22.24 -33.26
N GLY A 56 20.05 -21.75 -33.76
CA GLY A 56 18.72 -22.32 -33.50
C GLY A 56 17.89 -21.62 -32.42
N ALA A 57 18.40 -20.54 -31.81
CA ALA A 57 17.65 -19.76 -30.83
C ALA A 57 16.35 -19.16 -31.39
N VAL A 58 15.31 -19.10 -30.56
CA VAL A 58 14.01 -18.54 -30.97
C VAL A 58 14.13 -17.03 -31.22
N LYS A 59 13.84 -16.61 -32.46
CA LYS A 59 13.89 -15.18 -32.88
C LYS A 59 13.00 -14.26 -32.03
N GLU A 60 11.86 -14.78 -31.59
CA GLU A 60 10.88 -14.09 -30.75
C GLU A 60 10.64 -14.89 -29.47
N PRO A 61 11.52 -14.76 -28.46
CA PRO A 61 11.47 -15.61 -27.26
C PRO A 61 10.36 -15.21 -26.28
N VAL A 62 9.76 -14.02 -26.44
CA VAL A 62 8.69 -13.52 -25.57
C VAL A 62 7.45 -13.20 -26.41
N ALA A 63 6.29 -13.63 -25.95
CA ALA A 63 4.99 -13.31 -26.52
C ALA A 63 4.11 -12.53 -25.51
N LEU A 64 3.16 -11.74 -25.99
CA LEU A 64 2.13 -11.18 -25.12
C LEU A 64 1.13 -12.26 -24.73
N GLN A 65 0.69 -12.26 -23.47
CA GLN A 65 -0.34 -13.18 -23.00
C GLN A 65 -1.68 -12.99 -23.75
N SER A 66 -1.95 -11.77 -24.22
CA SER A 66 -3.10 -11.44 -25.08
C SER A 66 -3.00 -12.04 -26.50
N ASP A 67 -1.80 -12.36 -26.97
CA ASP A 67 -1.59 -12.98 -28.28
C ASP A 67 -1.56 -14.50 -28.15
N ALA A 68 -2.76 -15.10 -28.20
CA ALA A 68 -2.96 -16.53 -28.10
C ALA A 68 -2.20 -17.34 -29.14
N THR A 69 -1.93 -16.78 -30.32
CA THR A 69 -1.23 -17.53 -31.37
C THR A 69 0.27 -17.62 -31.09
N ALA A 70 0.88 -16.50 -30.69
CA ALA A 70 2.30 -16.43 -30.42
C ALA A 70 2.69 -17.26 -29.20
N TRP A 71 1.99 -17.14 -28.07
CA TRP A 71 2.40 -17.87 -26.88
C TRP A 71 2.15 -19.38 -26.99
N ARG A 72 1.09 -19.81 -27.69
CA ARG A 72 0.84 -21.25 -27.94
C ARG A 72 1.95 -21.88 -28.75
N ARG A 73 2.50 -21.15 -29.73
CA ARG A 73 3.67 -21.59 -30.50
C ARG A 73 4.89 -21.78 -29.60
N LEU A 74 5.15 -20.84 -28.69
CA LEU A 74 6.27 -20.96 -27.75
C LEU A 74 6.13 -22.17 -26.82
N VAL A 75 4.92 -22.44 -26.31
CA VAL A 75 4.64 -23.63 -25.50
C VAL A 75 4.89 -24.92 -26.27
N GLN A 76 4.50 -24.98 -27.55
CA GLN A 76 4.76 -26.15 -28.40
C GLN A 76 6.25 -26.36 -28.72
N MET A 77 7.07 -25.31 -28.62
CA MET A 77 8.51 -25.39 -28.82
C MET A 77 9.26 -25.75 -27.53
N ALA A 78 8.62 -25.73 -26.36
CA ALA A 78 9.27 -25.99 -25.09
C ALA A 78 9.35 -27.48 -24.76
N ASP A 79 10.41 -27.86 -24.04
CA ASP A 79 10.59 -29.19 -23.47
C ASP A 79 10.04 -29.24 -22.04
N VAL A 80 10.17 -28.12 -21.32
CA VAL A 80 9.62 -27.92 -19.99
C VAL A 80 8.79 -26.65 -19.94
N VAL A 81 7.61 -26.74 -19.33
CA VAL A 81 6.70 -25.60 -19.12
C VAL A 81 6.61 -25.35 -17.62
N VAL A 82 6.92 -24.12 -17.19
CA VAL A 82 6.78 -23.64 -15.82
C VAL A 82 5.70 -22.57 -15.78
N VAL A 83 4.59 -22.88 -15.11
CA VAL A 83 3.50 -21.94 -14.87
C VAL A 83 3.65 -21.36 -13.46
N THR A 84 4.10 -20.11 -13.37
CA THR A 84 4.29 -19.34 -12.13
C THR A 84 3.01 -18.67 -11.64
N THR A 85 1.99 -18.55 -12.49
CA THR A 85 0.77 -17.75 -12.23
C THR A 85 -0.47 -18.58 -11.91
N LEU A 86 -0.33 -19.85 -11.48
CA LEU A 86 -1.49 -20.74 -11.27
C LEU A 86 -2.51 -20.15 -10.29
N ALA A 87 -2.04 -19.53 -9.20
CA ALA A 87 -2.92 -18.90 -8.20
C ALA A 87 -3.64 -17.64 -8.72
N ALA A 88 -3.04 -16.93 -9.67
CA ALA A 88 -3.60 -15.71 -10.24
C ALA A 88 -4.58 -16.01 -11.39
N ASP A 89 -4.24 -16.95 -12.28
CA ASP A 89 -5.08 -17.36 -13.40
C ASP A 89 -5.04 -18.89 -13.63
N PRO A 90 -5.89 -19.64 -12.89
CA PRO A 90 -6.00 -21.09 -13.08
C PRO A 90 -6.49 -21.47 -14.48
N LYS A 91 -7.28 -20.62 -15.14
CA LYS A 91 -7.89 -20.94 -16.44
C LYS A 91 -6.83 -20.95 -17.54
N LEU A 92 -5.97 -19.93 -17.57
CA LEU A 92 -4.87 -19.89 -18.52
C LEU A 92 -3.85 -21.00 -18.27
N ALA A 93 -3.59 -21.36 -17.01
CA ALA A 93 -2.72 -22.50 -16.69
C ALA A 93 -3.25 -23.80 -17.31
N MET A 94 -4.56 -24.04 -17.22
CA MET A 94 -5.20 -25.21 -17.84
C MET A 94 -5.20 -25.14 -19.37
N GLU A 95 -5.35 -23.97 -19.96
CA GLU A 95 -5.20 -23.79 -21.41
C GLU A 95 -3.76 -24.11 -21.87
N THR A 96 -2.78 -23.64 -21.12
CA THR A 96 -1.35 -23.89 -21.36
C THR A 96 -1.04 -25.38 -21.30
N LEU A 97 -1.58 -26.10 -20.30
CA LEU A 97 -1.47 -27.56 -20.20
C LEU A 97 -2.03 -28.26 -21.44
N LYS A 98 -3.25 -27.91 -21.87
CA LYS A 98 -3.89 -28.50 -23.06
C LYS A 98 -3.07 -28.28 -24.33
N VAL A 99 -2.47 -27.10 -24.50
CA VAL A 99 -1.62 -26.78 -25.65
C VAL A 99 -0.34 -27.61 -25.62
N PHE A 100 0.25 -27.76 -24.43
CA PHE A 100 1.46 -28.56 -24.23
C PHE A 100 1.23 -30.05 -24.50
N GLU A 101 0.08 -30.58 -24.10
CA GLU A 101 -0.34 -31.97 -24.38
C GLU A 101 -0.49 -32.24 -25.89
N LYS A 102 -1.12 -31.31 -26.62
CA LYS A 102 -1.41 -31.48 -28.07
C LYS A 102 -0.16 -31.67 -28.94
N ARG A 103 1.02 -31.20 -28.50
CA ARG A 103 2.31 -31.50 -29.17
C ARG A 103 2.57 -33.01 -29.33
N GLY A 104 1.97 -33.86 -28.49
CA GLY A 104 2.08 -35.32 -28.60
C GLY A 104 1.11 -35.97 -29.59
N ALA A 105 -0.06 -35.36 -29.84
CA ALA A 105 -1.14 -36.01 -30.60
C ALA A 105 -0.98 -35.92 -32.13
N VAL A 106 -0.30 -34.90 -32.64
CA VAL A 106 -0.18 -34.66 -34.09
C VAL A 106 0.75 -35.65 -34.79
N LYS A 107 1.63 -36.35 -34.06
CA LYS A 107 2.47 -37.43 -34.62
C LYS A 107 1.72 -38.74 -34.89
N GLY A 108 0.45 -38.86 -34.51
CA GLY A 108 -0.32 -40.11 -34.63
C GLY A 108 -1.17 -40.28 -35.90
N GLU A 109 -1.37 -39.23 -36.72
CA GLU A 109 -2.35 -39.28 -37.81
C GLU A 109 -1.85 -38.82 -39.19
N GLU A 110 -0.59 -38.38 -39.34
CA GLU A 110 -0.04 -37.91 -40.64
C GLU A 110 1.26 -38.60 -41.09
N GLU A 111 1.51 -39.86 -40.72
CA GLU A 111 2.52 -40.67 -41.40
C GLU A 111 1.87 -41.62 -42.43
N THR A 112 1.52 -41.04 -43.58
CA THR A 112 1.58 -41.75 -44.86
C THR A 112 1.71 -40.74 -46.00
N LYS A 113 2.92 -40.18 -46.17
CA LYS A 113 3.64 -40.06 -47.45
C LYS A 113 4.86 -39.13 -47.33
N GLY A 114 6.04 -39.77 -47.31
CA GLY A 114 7.21 -39.41 -48.11
C GLY A 114 8.02 -38.17 -47.72
N GLY A 115 9.26 -38.38 -47.26
CA GLY A 115 10.31 -37.37 -47.32
C GLY A 115 11.36 -37.49 -46.21
N GLU A 116 12.39 -38.29 -46.48
CA GLU A 116 13.80 -38.21 -46.04
C GLU A 116 14.14 -37.81 -44.59
N GLU A 117 14.82 -38.76 -43.94
CA GLU A 117 15.45 -38.72 -42.63
C GLU A 117 16.49 -37.59 -42.51
N GLU A 118 16.23 -36.63 -41.62
CA GLU A 118 17.29 -35.91 -40.91
C GLU A 118 16.93 -35.85 -39.41
N GLY A 119 17.66 -36.63 -38.60
CA GLY A 119 17.83 -36.39 -37.17
C GLY A 119 16.73 -36.89 -36.23
N GLU A 120 16.59 -38.21 -36.10
CA GLU A 120 16.16 -38.80 -34.82
C GLU A 120 17.21 -38.48 -33.73
N GLU A 121 17.02 -37.38 -32.99
CA GLU A 121 17.76 -37.12 -31.75
C GLU A 121 16.79 -36.75 -30.61
N GLY A 122 16.47 -37.76 -29.79
CA GLY A 122 16.11 -37.62 -28.36
C GLY A 122 14.79 -36.91 -28.03
N ALA A 123 13.65 -37.57 -28.19
CA ALA A 123 12.40 -37.11 -27.57
C ALA A 123 12.43 -37.33 -26.05
N GLY A 124 13.11 -36.43 -25.33
CA GLY A 124 13.10 -36.41 -23.87
C GLY A 124 11.69 -36.25 -23.29
N VAL A 125 11.47 -36.80 -22.09
CA VAL A 125 10.18 -36.73 -21.38
C VAL A 125 9.78 -35.28 -21.14
N LYS A 126 8.56 -34.91 -21.51
CA LYS A 126 8.04 -33.55 -21.34
C LYS A 126 7.70 -33.31 -19.87
N ARG A 127 8.05 -32.14 -19.33
CA ARG A 127 7.73 -31.77 -17.96
C ARG A 127 6.86 -30.52 -17.86
N PHE A 128 5.82 -30.59 -17.04
CA PHE A 128 4.93 -29.49 -16.74
C PHE A 128 4.96 -29.20 -15.24
N ILE A 129 5.48 -28.03 -14.86
CA ILE A 129 5.65 -27.59 -13.49
C ILE A 129 4.67 -26.45 -13.24
N ALA A 130 3.83 -26.56 -12.22
CA ALA A 130 2.87 -25.53 -11.86
C ALA A 130 3.14 -25.04 -10.43
N VAL A 131 3.44 -23.76 -10.27
CA VAL A 131 3.64 -23.10 -8.98
C VAL A 131 2.26 -22.74 -8.43
N SER A 132 1.80 -23.54 -7.47
CA SER A 132 0.61 -23.24 -6.67
C SER A 132 0.96 -22.46 -5.40
N SER A 133 -0.03 -22.25 -4.53
CA SER A 133 0.11 -21.53 -3.28
C SER A 133 -0.47 -22.32 -2.10
N VAL A 134 0.16 -22.15 -0.93
CA VAL A 134 -0.37 -22.59 0.39
C VAL A 134 -1.75 -21.99 0.71
N LEU A 135 -2.21 -20.96 -0.01
CA LEU A 135 -3.58 -20.45 0.08
C LEU A 135 -4.65 -21.52 -0.22
N ALA A 136 -4.33 -22.56 -0.98
CA ALA A 136 -5.20 -23.72 -1.18
C ALA A 136 -5.46 -24.53 0.12
N TRP A 137 -4.74 -24.21 1.20
CA TRP A 137 -4.86 -24.83 2.52
C TRP A 137 -5.55 -23.93 3.55
N SER A 138 -6.05 -22.75 3.15
CA SER A 138 -6.43 -21.67 4.08
C SER A 138 -7.52 -21.99 5.13
N LYS A 139 -8.32 -23.05 4.94
CA LYS A 139 -9.31 -23.54 5.91
C LYS A 139 -8.98 -24.92 6.49
N SER A 140 -7.77 -25.41 6.26
CA SER A 140 -7.30 -26.65 6.87
C SER A 140 -7.19 -26.45 8.37
N ALA A 141 -7.41 -27.51 9.16
CA ALA A 141 -7.46 -27.38 10.61
C ALA A 141 -6.15 -26.77 11.14
N PRO A 142 -6.21 -25.87 12.15
CA PRO A 142 -5.02 -25.39 12.83
C PRO A 142 -4.24 -26.57 13.40
N PHE A 143 -2.91 -26.53 13.34
CA PHE A 143 -2.02 -27.58 13.83
C PHE A 143 -2.23 -27.95 15.32
N ALA A 144 -2.94 -27.11 16.08
CA ALA A 144 -3.27 -27.33 17.49
C ALA A 144 -4.34 -28.43 17.74
N THR A 145 -5.18 -28.81 16.76
CA THR A 145 -6.22 -29.83 16.97
C THR A 145 -5.72 -31.28 16.82
N SER A 146 -4.47 -31.50 16.38
CA SER A 146 -3.91 -32.84 16.17
C SER A 146 -3.17 -33.41 17.40
N GLY A 147 -3.17 -32.72 18.55
CA GLY A 147 -2.58 -33.21 19.80
C GLY A 147 -1.05 -33.38 19.83
N ALA A 148 -0.35 -33.14 18.72
CA ALA A 148 1.08 -33.45 18.57
C ALA A 148 1.98 -32.21 18.37
N GLY A 149 1.43 -30.99 18.26
CA GLY A 149 2.25 -29.80 17.94
C GLY A 149 3.01 -29.90 16.60
N ALA A 150 2.66 -30.87 15.74
CA ALA A 150 3.26 -31.11 14.44
C ALA A 150 2.54 -30.27 13.37
N GLY A 151 3.32 -29.59 12.53
CA GLY A 151 2.78 -28.84 11.39
C GLY A 151 2.24 -29.77 10.29
N HIS A 152 1.53 -29.19 9.31
CA HIS A 152 1.12 -29.90 8.11
C HIS A 152 2.35 -30.35 7.32
N THR A 153 2.28 -31.53 6.71
CA THR A 153 3.33 -32.08 5.86
C THR A 153 2.90 -32.08 4.39
N GLU A 154 3.86 -32.31 3.50
CA GLU A 154 3.61 -32.42 2.05
C GLU A 154 2.58 -33.52 1.71
N ASP A 155 2.52 -34.61 2.50
CA ASP A 155 1.62 -35.74 2.26
C ASP A 155 0.15 -35.45 2.61
N ASP A 156 -0.09 -34.44 3.46
CA ASP A 156 -1.43 -34.02 3.87
C ASP A 156 -2.20 -33.29 2.75
N PHE A 157 -1.56 -33.05 1.59
CA PHE A 157 -2.16 -32.23 0.54
C PHE A 157 -3.53 -32.75 0.14
N LYS A 158 -3.77 -34.06 0.07
CA LYS A 158 -5.07 -34.61 -0.35
C LYS A 158 -6.23 -34.21 0.57
N THR A 159 -5.99 -34.05 1.87
CA THR A 159 -7.01 -33.75 2.88
C THR A 159 -7.20 -32.24 3.12
N ARG A 160 -6.36 -31.40 2.51
CA ARG A 160 -6.39 -29.92 2.62
C ARG A 160 -7.75 -29.32 2.29
N ARG A 161 -8.10 -28.22 2.96
CA ARG A 161 -9.34 -27.46 2.74
C ARG A 161 -9.04 -26.01 2.33
N PRO A 162 -9.45 -25.57 1.13
CA PRO A 162 -9.32 -24.17 0.73
C PRO A 162 -10.53 -23.33 1.18
N ALA A 163 -10.33 -22.02 1.32
CA ALA A 163 -11.44 -21.06 1.32
C ALA A 163 -12.13 -21.04 -0.05
N ARG A 164 -13.38 -20.54 -0.10
CA ARG A 164 -14.20 -20.49 -1.32
C ARG A 164 -13.48 -19.82 -2.50
N LYS A 165 -12.71 -18.76 -2.22
CA LYS A 165 -11.90 -18.02 -3.21
C LYS A 165 -10.81 -18.89 -3.88
N PHE A 166 -10.31 -19.91 -3.18
CA PHE A 166 -9.22 -20.78 -3.64
C PHE A 166 -9.68 -22.19 -4.03
N THR A 167 -10.99 -22.43 -4.15
CA THR A 167 -11.52 -23.72 -4.61
C THR A 167 -11.13 -24.02 -6.05
N GLU A 168 -11.14 -23.01 -6.93
CA GLU A 168 -10.71 -23.15 -8.33
C GLU A 168 -9.22 -23.52 -8.43
N LEU A 169 -8.37 -22.91 -7.59
CA LEU A 169 -6.95 -23.22 -7.49
C LEU A 169 -6.73 -24.71 -7.15
N LYS A 170 -7.37 -25.21 -6.08
CA LYS A 170 -7.29 -26.64 -5.70
C LYS A 170 -7.79 -27.57 -6.82
N THR A 171 -8.82 -27.15 -7.55
CA THR A 171 -9.37 -27.91 -8.68
C THR A 171 -8.36 -28.00 -9.82
N ALA A 172 -7.73 -26.89 -10.20
CA ALA A 172 -6.69 -26.85 -11.22
C ALA A 172 -5.46 -27.69 -10.83
N GLU A 173 -5.01 -27.62 -9.57
CA GLU A 173 -3.94 -28.49 -9.06
C GLU A 173 -4.27 -29.97 -9.24
N THR A 174 -5.49 -30.37 -8.90
CA THR A 174 -5.94 -31.76 -9.02
C THR A 174 -5.97 -32.22 -10.48
N GLN A 175 -6.42 -31.35 -11.38
CA GLN A 175 -6.42 -31.63 -12.82
C GLN A 175 -5.00 -31.79 -13.38
N ILE A 176 -4.07 -30.91 -13.01
CA ILE A 176 -2.66 -31.00 -13.41
C ILE A 176 -2.02 -32.30 -12.91
N LEU A 177 -2.28 -32.68 -11.65
CA LEU A 177 -1.79 -33.95 -11.09
C LEU A 177 -2.39 -35.17 -11.80
N SER A 178 -3.65 -35.09 -12.25
CA SER A 178 -4.32 -36.17 -12.97
C SER A 178 -3.84 -36.34 -14.42
N ALA A 179 -3.29 -35.28 -15.03
CA ALA A 179 -2.74 -35.33 -16.39
C ALA A 179 -1.37 -36.05 -16.48
N HIS A 180 -0.78 -36.38 -15.32
CA HIS A 180 0.50 -37.08 -15.25
C HIS A 180 0.45 -38.44 -15.96
N ARG A 181 1.35 -38.64 -16.93
CA ARG A 181 1.53 -39.90 -17.66
C ARG A 181 3.01 -40.26 -17.67
N ALA A 182 3.37 -41.34 -16.97
CA ALA A 182 4.75 -41.78 -16.84
C ALA A 182 5.39 -42.00 -18.21
N GLY A 183 6.57 -41.41 -18.46
CA GLY A 183 7.29 -41.51 -19.74
C GLY A 183 6.77 -40.60 -20.86
N GLU A 184 5.57 -40.02 -20.74
CA GLU A 184 5.02 -39.07 -21.75
C GLU A 184 5.01 -37.63 -21.24
N LEU A 185 4.34 -37.39 -20.11
CA LEU A 185 4.11 -36.09 -19.51
C LEU A 185 4.26 -36.18 -17.99
N GLU A 186 5.39 -35.69 -17.50
CA GLU A 186 5.64 -35.54 -16.07
C GLU A 186 5.04 -34.24 -15.57
N THR A 187 4.00 -34.32 -14.74
CA THR A 187 3.47 -33.14 -14.05
C THR A 187 3.98 -33.04 -12.61
N CYS A 188 4.27 -31.82 -12.17
CA CYS A 188 4.67 -31.47 -10.82
C CYS A 188 3.94 -30.20 -10.37
N VAL A 189 3.35 -30.23 -9.19
CA VAL A 189 2.73 -29.05 -8.55
C VAL A 189 3.59 -28.66 -7.36
N VAL A 190 4.03 -27.40 -7.31
CA VAL A 190 4.80 -26.85 -6.19
C VAL A 190 3.87 -25.95 -5.37
N GLY A 191 3.43 -26.40 -4.19
CA GLY A 191 2.71 -25.58 -3.22
C GLY A 191 3.66 -24.60 -2.54
N ALA A 192 3.80 -23.39 -3.10
CA ALA A 192 4.68 -22.37 -2.56
C ALA A 192 4.04 -21.64 -1.37
N GLY A 193 4.86 -21.32 -0.37
CA GLY A 193 4.53 -20.36 0.69
C GLY A 193 4.17 -18.98 0.13
N LEU A 194 3.72 -18.07 0.99
CA LEU A 194 3.59 -16.67 0.64
C LEU A 194 4.97 -16.13 0.23
N MET A 195 5.05 -15.64 -1.00
CA MET A 195 6.32 -15.23 -1.59
C MET A 195 6.76 -13.87 -1.05
N TYR A 196 8.03 -13.77 -0.66
CA TYR A 196 8.70 -12.51 -0.33
C TYR A 196 9.96 -12.29 -1.15
N GLY A 197 10.32 -11.03 -1.32
CA GLY A 197 11.36 -10.57 -2.24
C GLY A 197 10.79 -10.14 -3.60
N GLY A 198 11.53 -9.28 -4.29
CA GLY A 198 11.14 -8.63 -5.53
C GLY A 198 10.00 -7.64 -5.39
N ALA A 199 9.54 -7.11 -6.52
CA ALA A 199 8.56 -6.04 -6.60
C ALA A 199 7.13 -6.48 -6.22
N GLN A 200 6.84 -7.79 -6.27
CA GLN A 200 5.49 -8.34 -6.01
C GLN A 200 5.41 -9.18 -4.72
N SER A 201 6.17 -8.77 -3.71
CA SER A 201 6.14 -9.38 -2.38
C SER A 201 4.74 -9.25 -1.74
N GLN A 202 4.26 -10.31 -1.08
CA GLN A 202 3.00 -10.27 -0.31
C GLN A 202 3.06 -9.31 0.89
N LEU A 203 4.28 -8.90 1.29
CA LEU A 203 4.52 -7.97 2.40
C LEU A 203 4.69 -6.52 1.93
N GLN A 204 4.39 -6.22 0.66
CA GLN A 204 4.56 -4.87 0.09
C GLN A 204 3.89 -3.79 0.94
N LEU A 205 2.68 -4.03 1.47
CA LEU A 205 1.98 -3.10 2.34
C LEU A 205 2.82 -2.73 3.59
N VAL A 206 3.42 -3.74 4.23
CA VAL A 206 4.24 -3.58 5.44
C VAL A 206 5.48 -2.75 5.16
N PHE A 207 6.22 -3.06 4.08
CA PHE A 207 7.40 -2.29 3.69
C PHE A 207 7.03 -0.85 3.26
N ARG A 208 5.91 -0.66 2.56
CA ARG A 208 5.43 0.65 2.11
C ARG A 208 5.02 1.52 3.29
N GLU A 209 4.29 1.00 4.27
CA GLU A 209 3.84 1.76 5.44
C GLU A 209 5.04 2.17 6.31
N ALA A 210 5.98 1.26 6.56
CA ALA A 210 7.23 1.56 7.27
C ALA A 210 8.06 2.64 6.57
N TRP A 211 8.09 2.64 5.23
CA TRP A 211 8.81 3.64 4.44
C TRP A 211 8.14 5.02 4.46
N LEU A 212 6.81 5.08 4.34
CA LEU A 212 6.04 6.33 4.27
C LEU A 212 5.90 7.02 5.62
N HIS A 213 5.78 6.24 6.70
CA HIS A 213 5.56 6.75 8.06
C HIS A 213 6.65 6.28 9.03
N PRO A 214 7.92 6.60 8.77
CA PRO A 214 9.06 6.04 9.51
C PRO A 214 9.11 6.49 10.98
N GLU A 215 8.41 7.56 11.35
CA GLU A 215 8.35 8.10 12.71
C GLU A 215 7.10 7.59 13.49
N ARG A 216 6.19 6.85 12.85
CA ARG A 216 5.05 6.20 13.51
C ARG A 216 5.38 4.74 13.83
N ALA A 217 4.68 4.15 14.79
CA ALA A 217 4.74 2.71 14.99
C ALA A 217 4.09 2.01 13.79
N LEU A 218 4.74 0.95 13.28
CA LEU A 218 4.31 0.24 12.07
C LEU A 218 3.00 -0.50 12.33
N LEU A 219 2.03 -0.36 11.44
CA LEU A 219 0.75 -1.07 11.54
C LEU A 219 0.93 -2.56 11.29
N VAL A 220 0.43 -3.41 12.19
CA VAL A 220 0.35 -4.85 11.96
C VAL A 220 -0.95 -5.16 11.21
N PRO A 221 -0.90 -5.64 9.94
CA PRO A 221 -2.10 -5.85 9.13
C PRO A 221 -2.82 -7.14 9.53
N SER A 222 -3.51 -7.11 10.67
CA SER A 222 -4.22 -8.25 11.26
C SER A 222 -5.67 -7.88 11.54
N LEU A 223 -6.61 -8.54 10.86
CA LEU A 223 -8.05 -8.34 11.02
C LEU A 223 -8.65 -9.13 12.19
N SER A 224 -7.92 -10.13 12.71
CA SER A 224 -8.38 -10.89 13.87
C SER A 224 -8.10 -10.11 15.15
N LEU A 225 -9.16 -9.65 15.82
CA LEU A 225 -9.16 -9.57 17.29
C LEU A 225 -8.89 -11.00 17.78
N GLY A 226 -7.77 -11.22 18.47
CA GLY A 226 -7.25 -12.55 18.77
C GLY A 226 -8.34 -13.51 19.26
N SER A 227 -8.41 -14.71 18.68
CA SER A 227 -9.10 -15.82 19.35
C SER A 227 -8.42 -16.01 20.73
N PRO A 228 -9.16 -16.30 21.81
CA PRO A 228 -8.58 -16.57 23.14
C PRO A 228 -7.58 -17.74 23.16
N SER A 229 -7.43 -18.48 22.06
CA SER A 229 -6.40 -19.50 21.85
C SER A 229 -5.04 -18.97 21.39
N GLN A 230 -4.92 -17.69 20.98
CA GLN A 230 -3.68 -17.07 20.53
C GLN A 230 -3.07 -16.21 21.65
N ALA A 231 -2.08 -16.75 22.35
CA ALA A 231 -1.42 -16.10 23.48
C ALA A 231 -0.60 -14.83 23.13
N SER A 232 -0.53 -14.41 21.86
CA SER A 232 0.39 -13.38 21.35
C SER A 232 -0.26 -12.08 20.83
N GLY A 233 -1.57 -11.89 21.00
CA GLY A 233 -2.29 -10.70 20.49
C GLY A 233 -2.44 -10.68 18.95
N PRO A 234 -2.92 -9.56 18.37
CA PRO A 234 -3.05 -9.40 16.91
C PRO A 234 -1.75 -9.69 16.17
N GLY A 235 -1.80 -10.29 14.98
CA GLY A 235 -0.59 -10.66 14.22
C GLY A 235 0.27 -11.78 14.84
N GLY A 236 -0.21 -12.48 15.87
CA GLY A 236 0.44 -13.66 16.44
C GLY A 236 0.36 -14.92 15.55
N ASN A 237 -0.07 -14.77 14.30
CA ASN A 237 -0.23 -15.87 13.37
C ASN A 237 1.09 -16.28 12.70
N LEU A 238 1.26 -17.59 12.52
CA LEU A 238 2.37 -18.16 11.76
C LEU A 238 2.02 -18.11 10.27
N LEU A 239 2.84 -17.41 9.51
CA LEU A 239 2.69 -17.25 8.07
C LEU A 239 3.67 -18.18 7.35
N PRO A 240 3.19 -19.16 6.58
CA PRO A 240 4.06 -20.00 5.79
C PRO A 240 4.57 -19.23 4.57
N MET A 241 5.86 -18.88 4.57
CA MET A 241 6.48 -18.03 3.57
C MET A 241 7.61 -18.74 2.80
N ILE A 242 8.02 -18.19 1.66
CA ILE A 242 9.19 -18.64 0.91
C ILE A 242 9.81 -17.47 0.14
N SER A 243 11.15 -17.42 0.08
CA SER A 243 11.85 -16.42 -0.73
C SER A 243 11.67 -16.71 -2.22
N VAL A 244 11.46 -15.66 -3.01
CA VAL A 244 11.45 -15.75 -4.48
C VAL A 244 12.73 -16.38 -5.03
N TYR A 245 13.89 -16.08 -4.42
CA TYR A 245 15.20 -16.58 -4.84
C TYR A 245 15.35 -18.09 -4.63
N ASP A 246 14.93 -18.58 -3.46
CA ASP A 246 14.96 -20.00 -3.10
C ASP A 246 13.93 -20.79 -3.89
N LEU A 247 12.75 -20.24 -4.11
CA LEU A 247 11.73 -20.86 -4.95
C LEU A 247 12.19 -20.96 -6.41
N ALA A 248 12.82 -19.92 -6.95
CA ALA A 248 13.41 -19.95 -8.29
C ALA A 248 14.51 -21.02 -8.41
N LEU A 249 15.35 -21.19 -7.38
CA LEU A 249 16.37 -22.23 -7.33
C LEU A 249 15.74 -23.64 -7.35
N LEU A 250 14.73 -23.88 -6.51
CA LEU A 250 14.00 -25.15 -6.49
C LEU A 250 13.37 -25.47 -7.86
N LEU A 251 12.72 -24.47 -8.47
CA LEU A 251 12.09 -24.63 -9.80
C LEU A 251 13.13 -24.91 -10.89
N LEU A 252 14.29 -24.27 -10.85
CA LEU A 252 15.41 -24.59 -11.74
C LEU A 252 15.81 -26.06 -11.57
N ARG A 253 15.95 -26.56 -10.34
CA ARG A 253 16.34 -27.97 -10.10
C ARG A 253 15.29 -28.95 -10.59
N VAL A 254 14.01 -28.68 -10.37
CA VAL A 254 12.91 -29.51 -10.91
C VAL A 254 12.88 -29.46 -12.45
N ALA A 255 13.12 -28.28 -13.03
CA ALA A 255 13.14 -28.12 -14.49
C ALA A 255 14.32 -28.84 -15.11
N ALA A 256 15.54 -28.62 -14.62
CA ALA A 256 16.78 -29.16 -15.16
C ALA A 256 17.03 -30.64 -14.83
N SER A 257 16.29 -31.22 -13.87
CA SER A 257 16.48 -32.62 -13.46
C SER A 257 16.25 -33.60 -14.62
N PRO A 258 17.18 -34.54 -14.89
CA PRO A 258 16.97 -35.57 -15.89
C PRO A 258 15.97 -36.65 -15.43
N SER A 259 15.84 -36.86 -14.12
CA SER A 259 14.89 -37.81 -13.52
C SER A 259 13.56 -37.15 -13.14
N PRO A 260 12.45 -37.92 -13.06
CA PRO A 260 11.18 -37.41 -12.57
C PRO A 260 11.32 -36.86 -11.14
N PRO A 261 10.50 -35.87 -10.77
CA PRO A 261 10.49 -35.35 -9.41
C PRO A 261 10.08 -36.45 -8.41
N PRO A 262 10.66 -36.44 -7.20
CA PRO A 262 10.46 -37.48 -6.18
C PRO A 262 8.99 -37.64 -5.76
N LYS A 263 8.26 -36.52 -5.72
CA LYS A 263 6.83 -36.45 -5.46
C LYS A 263 6.16 -35.55 -6.49
N LYS A 264 4.89 -35.85 -6.80
CA LYS A 264 4.09 -35.06 -7.77
C LYS A 264 3.64 -33.72 -7.21
N TYR A 265 3.49 -33.62 -5.89
CA TYR A 265 3.13 -32.38 -5.19
C TYR A 265 4.28 -32.06 -4.23
N LEU A 266 5.05 -31.00 -4.49
CA LEU A 266 6.14 -30.53 -3.63
C LEU A 266 5.65 -29.36 -2.78
N LEU A 267 6.03 -29.31 -1.51
CA LEU A 267 5.73 -28.17 -0.64
C LEU A 267 6.99 -27.31 -0.46
N ALA A 268 6.90 -26.02 -0.75
CA ALA A 268 8.03 -25.10 -0.68
C ALA A 268 7.74 -23.96 0.32
N VAL A 269 8.14 -24.17 1.57
CA VAL A 269 8.00 -23.21 2.68
C VAL A 269 9.32 -23.18 3.44
N ASP A 270 9.79 -21.98 3.80
CA ASP A 270 11.01 -21.81 4.58
C ASP A 270 10.86 -22.37 6.00
N ARG A 271 11.98 -22.75 6.61
CA ARG A 271 12.00 -23.37 7.93
C ARG A 271 11.60 -22.39 9.04
N ALA A 272 12.02 -21.14 8.91
CA ALA A 272 11.83 -20.11 9.94
C ALA A 272 10.34 -19.73 10.13
N SER A 273 9.54 -19.80 9.07
CA SER A 273 8.08 -19.57 9.08
C SER A 273 7.34 -20.45 10.08
N GLY A 274 7.90 -21.60 10.46
CA GLY A 274 7.33 -22.46 11.48
C GLY A 274 7.40 -21.89 12.91
N SER A 275 8.18 -20.83 13.12
CA SER A 275 8.45 -20.22 14.44
C SER A 275 8.32 -18.68 14.46
N THR A 276 8.33 -18.00 13.31
CA THR A 276 8.19 -16.53 13.24
C THR A 276 6.75 -16.12 13.00
N THR A 277 6.24 -15.15 13.75
CA THR A 277 4.89 -14.60 13.55
C THR A 277 4.87 -13.41 12.59
N LEU A 278 3.69 -13.04 12.08
CA LEU A 278 3.51 -11.79 11.32
C LEU A 278 4.00 -10.57 12.14
N ARG A 279 3.67 -10.52 13.43
CA ARG A 279 4.11 -9.44 14.32
C ARG A 279 5.64 -9.36 14.41
N ASP A 280 6.34 -10.48 14.48
CA ASP A 280 7.81 -10.49 14.53
C ASP A 280 8.42 -9.96 13.23
N VAL A 281 7.83 -10.31 12.09
CA VAL A 281 8.22 -9.75 10.78
C VAL A 281 8.00 -8.23 10.76
N CYS A 282 6.84 -7.75 11.21
CA CYS A 282 6.58 -6.31 11.31
C CYS A 282 7.59 -5.61 12.23
N ARG A 283 7.88 -6.17 13.41
CA ARG A 283 8.91 -5.60 14.32
C ARG A 283 10.26 -5.50 13.64
N GLY A 284 10.70 -6.55 12.95
CA GLY A 284 11.95 -6.52 12.19
C GLY A 284 11.96 -5.43 11.13
N VAL A 285 10.88 -5.30 10.35
CA VAL A 285 10.77 -4.26 9.30
C VAL A 285 10.80 -2.88 9.92
N SER A 286 10.06 -2.68 11.02
CA SER A 286 10.04 -1.43 11.77
C SER A 286 11.43 -1.08 12.33
N ALA A 287 12.20 -2.07 12.80
CA ALA A 287 13.54 -1.84 13.34
C ALA A 287 14.54 -1.33 12.30
N LEU A 288 14.38 -1.71 11.03
CA LEU A 288 15.26 -1.26 9.94
C LEU A 288 14.77 0.02 9.25
N LEU A 289 13.45 0.15 9.05
CA LEU A 289 12.86 1.22 8.24
C LEU A 289 12.12 2.29 9.04
N ALA A 290 11.74 2.05 10.29
CA ALA A 290 10.91 2.97 11.06
C ALA A 290 11.41 3.08 12.51
N THR A 291 10.50 3.05 13.47
CA THR A 291 10.75 3.29 14.91
C THR A 291 11.16 2.03 15.69
N GLY A 292 11.12 0.84 15.09
CA GLY A 292 11.19 -0.45 15.80
C GLY A 292 9.87 -0.89 16.44
N ARG A 293 8.92 0.02 16.61
CA ARG A 293 7.64 -0.25 17.27
C ARG A 293 6.57 -0.69 16.27
N VAL A 294 5.59 -1.40 16.80
CA VAL A 294 4.41 -1.86 16.06
C VAL A 294 3.14 -1.47 16.79
N ARG A 295 2.07 -1.21 16.04
CA ARG A 295 0.75 -0.86 16.55
C ARG A 295 -0.32 -1.74 15.92
N ASP A 296 -1.44 -1.84 16.61
CA ASP A 296 -2.59 -2.65 16.20
C ASP A 296 -3.70 -1.72 15.72
N CYS A 297 -4.53 -2.18 14.77
CA CYS A 297 -5.57 -1.36 14.12
C CYS A 297 -6.72 -0.94 15.04
N SER A 298 -6.78 -1.44 16.28
CA SER A 298 -7.82 -1.13 17.27
C SER A 298 -7.23 -0.63 18.60
N SER A 299 -6.06 -0.02 18.55
CA SER A 299 -5.32 0.46 19.72
C SER A 299 -5.89 1.80 20.25
N SER A 300 -7.10 1.72 20.79
CA SER A 300 -7.88 2.68 21.62
C SER A 300 -7.17 3.93 22.20
N ALA A 301 -6.69 4.84 21.37
CA ALA A 301 -6.26 6.18 21.82
C ALA A 301 -6.81 7.33 20.95
N ASN A 302 -7.13 7.07 19.68
CA ASN A 302 -7.63 8.09 18.76
C ASN A 302 -8.55 7.47 17.69
N ALA A 303 -9.86 7.73 17.79
CA ALA A 303 -10.86 7.17 16.87
C ALA A 303 -10.60 7.52 15.39
N ALA A 304 -10.03 8.68 15.09
CA ALA A 304 -9.71 9.07 13.72
C ALA A 304 -8.50 8.31 13.14
N ALA A 305 -7.54 7.92 13.98
CA ALA A 305 -6.40 7.12 13.56
C ALA A 305 -6.82 5.67 13.29
N ASP A 306 -7.70 5.13 14.13
CA ASP A 306 -8.27 3.78 13.96
C ASP A 306 -9.11 3.69 12.66
N GLU A 307 -9.90 4.73 12.35
CA GLU A 307 -10.67 4.81 11.10
C GLU A 307 -9.75 4.85 9.86
N ALA A 308 -8.65 5.59 9.92
CA ALA A 308 -7.67 5.65 8.83
C ALA A 308 -6.96 4.30 8.61
N ASP A 309 -6.61 3.59 9.67
CA ASP A 309 -6.02 2.25 9.57
C ASP A 309 -7.00 1.23 8.99
N ALA A 310 -8.26 1.27 9.42
CA ALA A 310 -9.30 0.40 8.87
C ALA A 310 -9.48 0.66 7.37
N LEU A 311 -9.54 1.92 6.96
CA LEU A 311 -9.66 2.30 5.55
C LEU A 311 -8.46 1.80 4.73
N LEU A 312 -7.23 1.93 5.25
CA LEU A 312 -6.02 1.44 4.58
C LEU A 312 -6.07 -0.09 4.36
N LEU A 313 -6.50 -0.85 5.36
CA LEU A 313 -6.62 -2.30 5.23
C LEU A 313 -7.74 -2.72 4.27
N ASP A 314 -8.82 -1.96 4.21
CA ASP A 314 -9.93 -2.19 3.28
C ASP A 314 -9.53 -1.86 1.83
N GLU A 315 -8.79 -0.77 1.60
CA GLU A 315 -8.26 -0.39 0.28
C GLU A 315 -7.30 -1.45 -0.29
N ASP A 316 -6.46 -2.05 0.57
CA ASP A 316 -5.47 -3.06 0.20
C ASP A 316 -5.90 -4.50 0.54
N GLU A 317 -7.21 -4.82 0.52
CA GLU A 317 -7.76 -6.14 0.90
C GLU A 317 -7.02 -7.31 0.21
N ALA A 318 -6.63 -7.15 -1.05
CA ALA A 318 -5.92 -8.17 -1.82
C ALA A 318 -4.53 -8.53 -1.24
N LEU A 319 -3.84 -7.57 -0.63
CA LEU A 319 -2.55 -7.75 0.05
C LEU A 319 -2.75 -8.17 1.51
N VAL A 320 -3.82 -7.72 2.16
CA VAL A 320 -4.11 -8.02 3.57
C VAL A 320 -4.65 -9.44 3.74
N ALA A 321 -5.52 -9.93 2.85
CA ALA A 321 -6.19 -11.21 3.00
C ALA A 321 -5.24 -12.42 3.11
N PRO A 322 -4.15 -12.53 2.33
CA PRO A 322 -3.15 -13.59 2.49
C PRO A 322 -2.43 -13.55 3.85
N LEU A 323 -2.27 -12.37 4.45
CA LEU A 323 -1.60 -12.18 5.74
C LEU A 323 -2.44 -12.64 6.94
N GLN A 324 -3.70 -13.03 6.71
CA GLN A 324 -4.59 -13.58 7.75
C GLN A 324 -4.44 -15.10 7.94
N LEU A 325 -3.54 -15.75 7.19
CA LEU A 325 -3.29 -17.18 7.32
C LEU A 325 -2.71 -17.54 8.70
N HIS A 326 -3.13 -18.69 9.24
CA HIS A 326 -2.52 -19.26 10.44
C HIS A 326 -2.24 -20.74 10.19
N LEU A 327 -1.09 -21.01 9.56
CA LEU A 327 -0.70 -22.36 9.16
C LEU A 327 0.78 -22.58 9.49
N ARG A 328 1.09 -23.76 9.99
CA ARG A 328 2.46 -24.22 10.22
C ARG A 328 2.70 -25.44 9.38
N PHE A 329 3.79 -25.44 8.61
CA PHE A 329 4.23 -26.60 7.84
C PHE A 329 5.54 -27.14 8.42
N ASP A 330 5.71 -28.45 8.36
CA ASP A 330 6.97 -29.11 8.64
C ASP A 330 7.59 -29.58 7.32
N THR A 331 8.67 -28.93 6.90
CA THR A 331 9.40 -29.24 5.67
C THR A 331 10.68 -30.02 5.93
N SER A 332 10.99 -30.39 7.17
CA SER A 332 12.27 -31.04 7.54
C SER A 332 12.52 -32.37 6.81
N ALA A 333 11.48 -33.14 6.54
CA ALA A 333 11.51 -34.37 5.74
C ALA A 333 10.90 -34.18 4.32
N GLY A 334 10.77 -32.93 3.87
CA GLY A 334 10.16 -32.58 2.58
C GLY A 334 11.00 -33.06 1.40
N ALA A 335 10.34 -33.41 0.30
CA ALA A 335 11.03 -33.96 -0.88
C ALA A 335 11.96 -32.94 -1.56
N MET A 336 11.79 -31.64 -1.28
CA MET A 336 12.65 -30.55 -1.72
C MET A 336 14.14 -30.74 -1.36
N HIS A 337 14.44 -31.37 -0.22
CA HIS A 337 15.81 -31.60 0.23
C HIS A 337 16.59 -32.62 -0.61
N SER A 338 15.89 -33.43 -1.43
CA SER A 338 16.54 -34.31 -2.40
C SER A 338 16.97 -33.59 -3.69
N LEU A 339 16.48 -32.36 -3.91
CA LEU A 339 16.69 -31.59 -5.14
C LEU A 339 17.66 -30.42 -4.94
N VAL A 340 17.66 -29.81 -3.75
CA VAL A 340 18.49 -28.66 -3.39
C VAL A 340 19.26 -29.02 -2.12
N ALA A 341 20.59 -28.91 -2.19
CA ALA A 341 21.44 -29.22 -1.06
C ALA A 341 21.30 -28.17 0.06
N PRO A 342 21.54 -28.53 1.34
CA PRO A 342 21.36 -27.61 2.47
C PRO A 342 22.12 -26.29 2.37
N ASP A 343 23.30 -26.32 1.76
CA ASP A 343 24.25 -25.21 1.56
C ASP A 343 23.90 -24.32 0.37
N GLU A 344 23.06 -24.77 -0.56
CA GLU A 344 22.64 -23.99 -1.73
C GLU A 344 21.46 -23.06 -1.42
N TRP A 345 20.71 -23.35 -0.35
CA TRP A 345 19.60 -22.49 0.07
C TRP A 345 20.12 -21.15 0.58
N ARG A 346 19.59 -20.05 0.04
CA ARG A 346 19.99 -18.69 0.42
C ARG A 346 19.25 -18.21 1.67
N HIS A 347 17.94 -18.44 1.73
CA HIS A 347 17.09 -17.88 2.78
C HIS A 347 16.28 -18.92 3.56
N TYR A 348 16.12 -20.16 3.06
CA TYR A 348 15.30 -21.22 3.66
C TYR A 348 15.48 -21.40 5.18
N ALA A 349 16.72 -21.41 5.67
CA ALA A 349 17.01 -21.72 7.07
C ALA A 349 16.61 -20.58 8.03
N ARG A 350 16.93 -19.32 7.67
CA ARG A 350 16.71 -18.12 8.50
C ARG A 350 15.46 -17.31 8.11
N GLY A 351 14.83 -17.68 7.00
CA GLY A 351 13.66 -17.05 6.41
C GLY A 351 13.85 -15.56 6.09
N LEU A 352 12.73 -14.86 6.05
CA LEU A 352 12.69 -13.41 5.84
C LEU A 352 13.35 -12.65 7.00
N LEU A 353 12.95 -12.94 8.24
CA LEU A 353 13.37 -12.16 9.41
C LEU A 353 14.89 -12.19 9.63
N GLY A 354 15.52 -13.36 9.47
CA GLY A 354 16.97 -13.47 9.65
C GLY A 354 17.80 -12.94 8.49
N ASN A 355 17.18 -12.61 7.34
CA ASN A 355 17.82 -12.02 6.16
C ASN A 355 17.23 -10.64 5.81
N LEU A 356 16.57 -10.00 6.77
CA LEU A 356 15.77 -8.82 6.50
C LEU A 356 16.55 -7.63 5.89
N PRO A 357 17.82 -7.35 6.26
CA PRO A 357 18.61 -6.30 5.60
C PRO A 357 18.74 -6.48 4.09
N PHE A 358 18.89 -7.72 3.62
CA PHE A 358 18.91 -8.03 2.20
C PHE A 358 17.56 -7.73 1.54
N PHE A 359 16.45 -8.12 2.18
CA PHE A 359 15.11 -7.90 1.63
C PHE A 359 14.64 -6.44 1.67
N VAL A 360 15.14 -5.65 2.63
CA VAL A 360 14.95 -4.20 2.60
C VAL A 360 15.62 -3.63 1.35
N GLU A 361 16.90 -3.92 1.10
CA GLU A 361 17.61 -3.47 -0.10
C GLU A 361 16.95 -3.95 -1.40
N ASP A 362 16.51 -5.21 -1.41
CA ASP A 362 15.78 -5.80 -2.52
C ASP A 362 14.48 -5.04 -2.80
N PHE A 363 13.71 -4.71 -1.76
CA PHE A 363 12.51 -3.88 -1.86
C PHE A 363 12.83 -2.48 -2.39
N LEU A 364 13.86 -1.80 -1.87
CA LEU A 364 14.27 -0.46 -2.34
C LEU A 364 14.59 -0.48 -3.83
N ARG A 365 15.36 -1.48 -4.27
CA ARG A 365 15.74 -1.65 -5.68
C ARG A 365 14.54 -2.01 -6.55
N ALA A 366 13.69 -2.92 -6.09
CA ALA A 366 12.54 -3.40 -6.85
C ALA A 366 11.47 -2.32 -7.04
N MET A 367 11.33 -1.42 -6.06
CA MET A 367 10.40 -0.29 -6.10
C MET A 367 11.03 0.99 -6.65
N ASP A 368 12.29 0.92 -7.09
CA ASP A 368 13.08 2.04 -7.65
C ASP A 368 13.09 3.28 -6.72
N LEU A 369 13.17 3.03 -5.41
CA LEU A 369 13.12 4.09 -4.40
C LEU A 369 14.42 4.88 -4.42
N ARG A 370 14.31 6.17 -4.73
CA ARG A 370 15.45 7.09 -4.90
C ARG A 370 15.30 8.27 -3.94
N PRO A 371 15.86 8.15 -2.72
CA PRO A 371 15.78 9.21 -1.72
C PRO A 371 16.51 10.46 -2.23
N LEU A 372 15.83 11.60 -2.22
CA LEU A 372 16.41 12.86 -2.68
C LEU A 372 17.05 13.59 -1.49
N ARG A 373 18.38 13.65 -1.47
CA ARG A 373 19.18 14.29 -0.43
C ARG A 373 19.81 15.56 -1.00
N THR A 374 19.10 16.67 -0.82
CA THR A 374 19.44 17.97 -1.42
C THR A 374 20.04 18.91 -0.41
N VAL A 375 21.13 19.59 -0.77
CA VAL A 375 21.65 20.77 -0.06
C VAL A 375 21.44 21.99 -0.93
N ILE A 376 20.90 23.07 -0.34
CA ILE A 376 20.76 24.35 -1.03
C ILE A 376 21.67 25.38 -0.37
N LEU A 377 22.62 25.86 -1.16
CA LEU A 377 23.62 26.85 -0.78
C LEU A 377 23.35 28.17 -1.52
N GLY A 378 23.83 29.26 -0.94
CA GLY A 378 23.73 30.58 -1.53
C GLY A 378 23.97 31.67 -0.50
N ALA A 379 24.34 32.85 -0.97
CA ALA A 379 24.58 34.02 -0.14
C ALA A 379 23.34 34.41 0.70
N PRO A 380 23.49 35.22 1.77
CA PRO A 380 22.36 35.82 2.48
C PRO A 380 21.42 36.55 1.51
N ARG A 381 20.09 36.46 1.71
CA ARG A 381 19.05 37.06 0.84
C ARG A 381 19.00 36.55 -0.62
N ALA A 382 19.78 35.52 -1.00
CA ALA A 382 19.72 34.92 -2.33
C ALA A 382 18.43 34.14 -2.63
N GLY A 383 17.59 33.87 -1.62
CA GLY A 383 16.33 33.13 -1.79
C GLY A 383 16.43 31.62 -1.51
N LYS A 384 17.58 31.13 -1.03
CA LYS A 384 17.80 29.71 -0.71
C LYS A 384 16.72 29.11 0.19
N THR A 385 16.36 29.78 1.29
CA THR A 385 15.33 29.32 2.22
C THR A 385 13.95 29.14 1.57
N GLN A 386 13.57 30.06 0.68
CA GLN A 386 12.31 29.96 -0.05
C GLN A 386 12.33 28.77 -1.02
N LEU A 387 13.44 28.56 -1.72
CA LEU A 387 13.63 27.41 -2.58
C LEU A 387 13.62 26.10 -1.77
N SER A 388 14.32 26.05 -0.64
CA SER A 388 14.40 24.89 0.25
C SER A 388 13.02 24.45 0.73
N ARG A 389 12.21 25.39 1.22
CA ARG A 389 10.81 25.10 1.63
C ARG A 389 9.96 24.64 0.47
N ARG A 390 10.08 25.30 -0.69
CA ARG A 390 9.33 24.92 -1.89
C ARG A 390 9.68 23.50 -2.33
N LEU A 391 10.95 23.15 -2.42
CA LEU A 391 11.40 21.81 -2.80
C LEU A 391 10.99 20.74 -1.78
N ALA A 392 11.12 21.05 -0.48
CA ALA A 392 10.66 20.16 0.57
C ALA A 392 9.16 19.86 0.45
N SER A 393 8.33 20.88 0.22
CA SER A 393 6.88 20.70 0.00
C SER A 393 6.55 19.99 -1.33
N GLU A 394 7.33 20.26 -2.39
CA GLU A 394 7.09 19.74 -3.75
C GLU A 394 7.41 18.25 -3.86
N TYR A 395 8.42 17.78 -3.12
CA TYR A 395 8.89 16.39 -3.11
C TYR A 395 8.56 15.63 -1.81
N TYR A 396 7.79 16.23 -0.90
CA TYR A 396 7.40 15.65 0.40
C TYR A 396 8.60 15.22 1.26
N LEU A 397 9.62 16.08 1.32
CA LEU A 397 10.86 15.82 2.06
C LEU A 397 10.91 16.63 3.36
N PRO A 398 11.58 16.11 4.41
CA PRO A 398 11.95 16.90 5.57
C PRO A 398 12.72 18.17 5.18
N TYR A 399 12.18 19.34 5.55
CA TYR A 399 12.87 20.62 5.46
C TYR A 399 13.74 20.79 6.70
N LEU A 400 15.06 20.90 6.50
CA LEU A 400 16.04 20.94 7.57
C LEU A 400 16.74 22.30 7.61
N SER A 401 16.46 23.08 8.64
CA SER A 401 17.19 24.29 9.02
C SER A 401 17.50 24.28 10.53
N PRO A 402 18.53 24.97 11.00
CA PRO A 402 18.89 24.98 12.44
C PRO A 402 17.70 25.29 13.37
N ASP A 403 16.85 26.24 12.99
CA ASP A 403 15.64 26.61 13.75
C ASP A 403 14.60 25.48 13.76
N THR A 404 14.30 24.87 12.60
CA THR A 404 13.36 23.74 12.55
C THR A 404 13.85 22.53 13.33
N LEU A 405 15.16 22.27 13.32
CA LEU A 405 15.77 21.17 14.06
C LEU A 405 15.68 21.39 15.58
N LEU A 406 15.95 22.61 16.06
CA LEU A 406 15.78 22.95 17.47
C LEU A 406 14.32 22.80 17.91
N ARG A 407 13.37 23.32 17.12
CA ARG A 407 11.94 23.15 17.41
C ARG A 407 11.56 21.68 17.48
N GLU A 408 11.96 20.88 16.50
CA GLU A 408 11.65 19.45 16.49
C GLU A 408 12.24 18.71 17.71
N LEU A 409 13.48 19.03 18.07
CA LEU A 409 14.15 18.43 19.23
C LEU A 409 13.36 18.67 20.53
N PHE A 410 12.82 19.88 20.73
CA PHE A 410 12.13 20.29 21.96
C PHE A 410 10.60 20.11 21.94
N VAL A 411 9.95 20.03 20.78
CA VAL A 411 8.49 19.87 20.67
C VAL A 411 8.05 18.40 20.81
N SER A 412 8.95 17.44 20.66
CA SER A 412 8.60 16.00 20.73
C SER A 412 8.43 15.47 22.16
N SER A 413 7.29 15.78 22.78
CA SER A 413 6.65 15.01 23.85
C SER A 413 5.12 15.16 23.78
N GLY A 414 4.49 14.60 22.75
CA GLY A 414 3.02 14.52 22.63
C GLY A 414 2.61 14.13 21.22
N GLY A 415 1.90 13.00 21.07
CA GLY A 415 1.61 12.36 19.80
C GLY A 415 0.87 13.19 18.74
N ASP A 416 0.99 12.71 17.50
CA ASP A 416 0.08 12.93 16.36
C ASP A 416 -0.47 14.35 16.17
N ARG A 417 0.37 15.26 15.66
CA ARG A 417 -0.08 16.48 14.97
C ARG A 417 0.84 16.84 13.81
N HIS A 418 0.82 16.07 12.73
CA HIS A 418 1.35 16.53 11.43
C HIS A 418 0.46 16.02 10.29
N ASN A 419 -0.76 16.55 10.22
CA ASN A 419 -1.44 16.77 8.95
C ASN A 419 -2.52 17.85 9.12
N ALA A 420 -2.11 19.11 9.22
CA ALA A 420 -3.01 20.25 9.24
C ALA A 420 -2.52 21.33 8.27
N THR A 421 -2.41 20.99 6.98
CA THR A 421 -2.40 22.00 5.92
C THR A 421 -3.05 21.42 4.68
N LEU A 422 -4.37 21.25 4.71
CA LEU A 422 -5.26 21.16 3.55
C LEU A 422 -6.72 21.27 4.05
N GLN A 423 -7.10 22.43 4.58
CA GLN A 423 -8.52 22.80 4.66
C GLN A 423 -8.70 24.26 4.23
N THR A 424 -9.50 24.45 3.18
CA THR A 424 -10.03 25.72 2.68
C THR A 424 -10.98 26.36 3.69
N PRO A 425 -11.08 27.71 3.74
CA PRO A 425 -11.95 28.38 4.70
C PRO A 425 -13.39 28.45 4.16
N ALA A 426 -14.37 28.05 4.96
CA ALA A 426 -15.76 28.43 4.79
C ALA A 426 -16.40 28.74 6.16
N LYS A 427 -16.78 30.02 6.32
CA LYS A 427 -17.72 30.60 7.31
C LYS A 427 -19.12 29.95 7.10
N ALA A 428 -20.12 29.95 7.99
CA ALA A 428 -20.41 30.57 9.28
C ALA A 428 -21.69 29.89 9.87
N ASN A 429 -21.92 30.11 11.17
CA ASN A 429 -23.17 30.06 11.95
C ASN A 429 -23.94 28.73 12.08
N ASP A 430 -24.10 28.26 13.32
CA ASP A 430 -25.41 28.28 13.99
C ASP A 430 -25.31 28.02 15.51
N GLU A 431 -26.30 28.57 16.20
CA GLU A 431 -26.45 28.73 17.65
C GLU A 431 -26.94 27.46 18.38
N HIS A 432 -26.73 27.46 19.70
CA HIS A 432 -27.51 26.80 20.77
C HIS A 432 -27.97 25.33 20.60
N ASP A 433 -27.55 24.43 21.50
CA ASP A 433 -28.27 24.19 22.77
C ASP A 433 -27.52 23.18 23.63
N ALA A 434 -27.44 23.44 24.93
CA ALA A 434 -27.00 22.48 25.94
C ALA A 434 -28.21 21.99 26.71
N PRO A 435 -28.19 20.75 27.22
CA PRO A 435 -28.56 20.63 28.62
C PRO A 435 -27.59 19.77 29.43
N GLN A 436 -27.41 20.25 30.66
CA GLN A 436 -26.78 19.63 31.80
C GLN A 436 -27.55 18.38 32.26
N GLY A 437 -26.83 17.45 32.87
CA GLY A 437 -27.37 16.35 33.65
C GLY A 437 -26.27 15.79 34.55
N ASP A 438 -26.34 16.14 35.82
CA ASP A 438 -25.50 15.69 36.93
C ASP A 438 -25.67 14.18 37.19
N GLU A 439 -24.63 13.51 37.73
CA GLU A 439 -24.68 12.77 39.01
C GLU A 439 -23.43 11.88 39.22
N GLU A 440 -22.65 12.32 40.21
CA GLU A 440 -21.98 11.60 41.31
C GLU A 440 -21.56 10.11 41.21
N GLY A 441 -20.35 9.85 41.73
CA GLY A 441 -19.91 8.49 42.13
C GLY A 441 -18.45 8.43 42.61
N GLU A 442 -18.19 8.85 43.85
CA GLU A 442 -16.92 8.59 44.57
C GLU A 442 -16.75 7.10 44.92
N GLY A 443 -15.51 6.58 44.96
CA GLY A 443 -15.26 5.26 45.51
C GLY A 443 -13.87 4.64 45.29
N SER A 444 -12.87 5.17 46.00
CA SER A 444 -11.81 4.46 46.74
C SER A 444 -11.14 3.17 46.20
N GLN A 445 -9.81 3.29 46.11
CA GLN A 445 -8.74 2.29 46.02
C GLN A 445 -8.93 1.00 46.85
N GLN A 446 -8.57 -0.15 46.28
CA GLN A 446 -7.81 -1.21 46.96
C GLN A 446 -6.79 -1.86 46.01
N ASN A 447 -5.55 -1.95 46.51
CA ASN A 447 -4.41 -2.69 45.95
C ASN A 447 -4.61 -4.20 46.10
N GLU A 448 -4.25 -4.99 45.08
CA GLU A 448 -3.52 -6.25 45.27
C GLU A 448 -2.46 -6.39 44.17
N ALA A 449 -1.24 -6.69 44.60
CA ALA A 449 -0.03 -6.84 43.80
C ALA A 449 0.36 -8.32 43.67
N ASN A 450 1.27 -8.58 42.71
CA ASN A 450 2.03 -9.80 42.41
C ASN A 450 1.28 -10.77 41.47
N ASP A 451 1.84 -11.35 40.42
CA ASP A 451 3.22 -11.77 40.17
C ASP A 451 3.43 -11.95 38.65
N ALA A 452 4.26 -11.11 38.02
CA ALA A 452 4.70 -11.27 36.63
C ALA A 452 6.02 -10.52 36.38
N GLY A 453 6.95 -10.60 37.34
CA GLY A 453 8.25 -9.93 37.29
C GLY A 453 9.38 -10.92 37.07
N ALA A 454 9.57 -11.45 35.85
CA ALA A 454 10.80 -12.19 35.54
C ALA A 454 11.20 -12.28 34.05
N ALA A 455 10.35 -11.91 33.08
CA ALA A 455 10.64 -12.09 31.65
C ALA A 455 10.76 -10.79 30.83
N ALA A 456 10.76 -9.62 31.47
CA ALA A 456 10.84 -8.31 30.82
C ALA A 456 12.24 -7.67 30.82
N GLY A 457 13.22 -8.31 31.47
CA GLY A 457 14.53 -7.71 31.77
C GLY A 457 15.56 -7.63 30.64
N ARG A 458 15.20 -7.90 29.39
CA ARG A 458 16.16 -7.91 28.25
C ARG A 458 15.61 -7.32 26.94
N ARG A 459 14.54 -6.51 26.99
CA ARG A 459 13.85 -5.99 25.79
C ARG A 459 14.21 -4.55 25.38
N HIS A 460 15.29 -3.94 25.89
CA HIS A 460 15.41 -2.48 25.84
C HIS A 460 16.80 -1.88 25.56
N GLU A 461 17.81 -2.64 25.13
CA GLU A 461 19.18 -2.08 25.07
C GLU A 461 19.40 -1.06 23.92
N ALA A 462 18.76 -1.23 22.75
CA ALA A 462 18.99 -0.33 21.61
C ALA A 462 18.09 0.93 21.60
N GLU A 463 16.86 0.84 22.15
CA GLU A 463 15.94 1.98 22.26
C GLU A 463 16.32 2.93 23.39
N ASP A 464 16.87 2.39 24.49
CA ASP A 464 17.40 3.21 25.58
C ASP A 464 18.57 4.07 25.08
N GLU A 465 19.36 3.60 24.10
CA GLU A 465 20.45 4.39 23.52
C GLU A 465 19.98 5.59 22.69
N ASP A 466 19.06 5.42 21.74
CA ASP A 466 18.65 6.51 20.83
C ASP A 466 17.76 7.54 21.56
N ALA A 467 16.91 7.08 22.48
CA ALA A 467 16.13 7.95 23.36
C ALA A 467 17.04 8.68 24.36
N ALA A 468 18.03 7.99 24.97
CA ALA A 468 18.99 8.63 25.84
C ALA A 468 19.92 9.59 25.09
N ALA A 469 20.32 9.29 23.85
CA ALA A 469 21.10 10.18 23.01
C ALA A 469 20.32 11.45 22.67
N THR A 470 19.03 11.31 22.32
CA THR A 470 18.14 12.46 22.09
C THR A 470 17.93 13.27 23.36
N GLN A 471 17.77 12.62 24.52
CA GLN A 471 17.64 13.30 25.81
C GLN A 471 18.94 14.01 26.23
N LYS A 472 20.09 13.39 26.00
CA LYS A 472 21.41 14.01 26.21
C LYS A 472 21.57 15.25 25.35
N LEU A 473 21.22 15.16 24.06
CA LEU A 473 21.25 16.31 23.15
C LEU A 473 20.30 17.43 23.59
N ARG A 474 19.11 17.11 24.08
CA ARG A 474 18.19 18.09 24.67
C ARG A 474 18.79 18.81 25.86
N LEU A 475 19.46 18.09 26.76
CA LEU A 475 20.13 18.68 27.92
C LEU A 475 21.28 19.59 27.50
N GLU A 476 22.09 19.18 26.53
CA GLU A 476 23.19 19.98 25.99
C GLU A 476 22.69 21.27 25.31
N LEU A 477 21.56 21.20 24.60
CA LEU A 477 21.01 22.33 23.84
C LEU A 477 19.94 23.13 24.58
N GLN A 478 19.66 22.82 25.85
CA GLN A 478 18.55 23.40 26.63
C GLN A 478 18.60 24.93 26.69
N GLN A 479 19.79 25.52 26.70
CA GLN A 479 19.97 26.98 26.74
C GLN A 479 19.56 27.69 25.44
N TRP A 480 19.44 26.96 24.32
CA TRP A 480 18.97 27.47 23.03
C TRP A 480 17.56 26.98 22.69
N ALA A 481 16.81 26.45 23.67
CA ALA A 481 15.44 25.99 23.45
C ALA A 481 14.53 27.15 22.99
N PRO A 482 13.62 26.90 22.02
CA PRO A 482 12.68 27.91 21.54
C PRO A 482 11.71 28.31 22.66
N SER A 483 11.39 29.61 22.76
CA SER A 483 10.41 30.10 23.72
C SER A 483 9.00 29.64 23.35
N ALA A 484 8.23 29.15 24.33
CA ALA A 484 6.97 28.44 24.14
C ALA A 484 5.77 29.27 23.62
N GLY A 485 5.99 30.44 23.01
CA GLY A 485 4.94 31.41 22.66
C GLY A 485 4.85 31.84 21.19
N ALA A 486 5.69 31.32 20.29
CA ALA A 486 5.62 31.68 18.86
C ALA A 486 4.61 30.80 18.12
N SER A 487 3.34 31.21 18.10
CA SER A 487 2.31 30.59 17.26
C SER A 487 2.58 30.81 15.77
N GLU A 488 2.10 29.85 14.97
CA GLU A 488 2.17 29.80 13.50
C GLU A 488 1.48 31.00 12.83
N SER A 489 2.11 32.18 12.81
CA SER A 489 1.79 33.19 11.81
C SER A 489 2.69 32.96 10.59
N GLU A 490 2.07 32.55 9.49
CA GLU A 490 2.68 32.51 8.16
C GLU A 490 3.21 33.90 7.80
N GLY A 491 4.49 34.16 8.11
CA GLY A 491 5.15 35.43 7.81
C GLY A 491 6.12 35.95 8.87
N ALA A 492 6.11 35.44 10.11
CA ALA A 492 7.07 35.86 11.12
C ALA A 492 8.45 35.20 10.88
N VAL A 493 9.41 36.00 10.43
CA VAL A 493 10.83 35.66 10.40
C VAL A 493 11.24 35.20 11.80
N ALA A 494 11.85 34.02 11.87
CA ALA A 494 12.20 33.33 13.12
C ALA A 494 13.06 34.21 14.05
N SER A 495 12.80 34.14 15.36
CA SER A 495 13.65 34.72 16.40
C SER A 495 15.09 34.19 16.28
N SER A 496 16.07 35.06 16.51
CA SER A 496 17.52 34.89 16.29
C SER A 496 18.26 33.89 17.19
N THR A 497 17.58 32.94 17.86
CA THR A 497 18.27 32.00 18.76
C THR A 497 19.18 31.00 18.01
N ALA A 498 18.92 30.75 16.73
CA ALA A 498 19.67 29.79 15.92
C ALA A 498 20.98 30.34 15.31
N THR A 499 21.17 31.67 15.28
CA THR A 499 22.41 32.29 14.73
C THR A 499 23.58 32.26 15.71
N GLU A 500 23.32 31.92 16.97
CA GLU A 500 24.31 31.88 18.07
C GLU A 500 24.70 30.45 18.48
N LEU A 501 24.31 29.44 17.70
CA LEU A 501 24.66 28.04 17.98
C LEU A 501 26.15 27.78 17.70
N PRO A 502 26.91 27.22 18.67
CA PRO A 502 28.28 26.78 18.42
C PRO A 502 28.35 25.74 17.29
N GLU A 503 29.42 25.77 16.50
CA GLU A 503 29.58 24.88 15.33
C GLU A 503 29.40 23.40 15.67
N HIS A 504 30.02 22.93 16.76
CA HIS A 504 29.90 21.55 17.23
C HIS A 504 28.45 21.16 17.58
N ALA A 505 27.70 22.08 18.21
CA ALA A 505 26.30 21.86 18.56
C ALA A 505 25.43 21.74 17.30
N LEU A 506 25.67 22.59 16.30
CA LEU A 506 24.98 22.54 15.01
C LEU A 506 25.28 21.23 14.26
N VAL A 507 26.55 20.82 14.19
CA VAL A 507 26.95 19.55 13.56
C VAL A 507 26.26 18.37 14.23
N THR A 508 26.24 18.34 15.57
CA THR A 508 25.61 17.26 16.34
C THR A 508 24.10 17.23 16.10
N LEU A 509 23.44 18.39 16.10
CA LEU A 509 22.01 18.54 15.83
C LEU A 509 21.63 18.08 14.42
N VAL A 510 22.41 18.47 13.41
CA VAL A 510 22.19 18.04 12.02
C VAL A 510 22.43 16.54 11.88
N ARG A 511 23.54 16.00 12.42
CA ARG A 511 23.81 14.55 12.40
C ARG A 511 22.70 13.75 13.08
N TRP A 512 22.17 14.21 14.21
CA TRP A 512 21.04 13.58 14.89
C TRP A 512 19.83 13.45 13.97
N LYS A 513 19.43 14.54 13.30
CA LYS A 513 18.27 14.48 12.39
C LYS A 513 18.55 13.69 11.11
N LEU A 514 19.74 13.78 10.54
CA LEU A 514 20.12 13.00 9.36
C LEU A 514 20.17 11.49 9.62
N ARG A 515 20.34 11.07 10.88
CA ARG A 515 20.23 9.67 11.32
C ARG A 515 18.79 9.20 11.51
N SER A 516 17.80 10.09 11.51
CA SER A 516 16.39 9.70 11.65
C SER A 516 15.92 8.89 10.44
N ALA A 517 14.97 7.98 10.66
CA ALA A 517 14.48 7.10 9.61
C ALA A 517 13.85 7.89 8.44
N ALA A 518 13.18 9.01 8.69
CA ALA A 518 12.69 9.91 7.65
C ALA A 518 13.80 10.41 6.71
N CYS A 519 14.91 10.92 7.26
CA CYS A 519 16.01 11.48 6.46
C CYS A 519 16.80 10.40 5.71
N ARG A 520 16.97 9.21 6.32
CA ARG A 520 17.67 8.08 5.69
C ARG A 520 16.87 7.46 4.55
N ASN A 521 15.57 7.30 4.75
CA ASN A 521 14.70 6.62 3.81
C ASN A 521 14.20 7.56 2.74
N GLN A 522 13.59 8.69 3.09
CA GLN A 522 12.90 9.55 2.12
C GLN A 522 13.87 10.58 1.50
N GLY A 523 14.92 10.95 2.24
CA GLY A 523 15.83 12.03 1.89
C GLY A 523 15.52 13.30 2.68
N TYR A 524 16.07 14.44 2.25
CA TYR A 524 15.98 15.69 2.99
C TYR A 524 16.33 16.89 2.11
N VAL A 525 15.93 18.08 2.55
CA VAL A 525 16.40 19.37 1.99
C VAL A 525 17.07 20.17 3.09
N LEU A 526 18.39 20.31 3.02
CA LEU A 526 19.19 21.14 3.93
C LEU A 526 19.24 22.59 3.44
N ASP A 527 18.86 23.52 4.32
CA ASP A 527 18.81 24.95 4.04
C ASP A 527 20.06 25.68 4.56
N GLY A 528 21.00 25.97 3.66
CA GLY A 528 22.17 26.80 3.97
C GLY A 528 23.20 26.17 4.92
N VAL A 529 23.13 24.86 5.16
CA VAL A 529 24.11 24.09 5.95
C VAL A 529 24.53 22.88 5.11
N PRO A 530 25.82 22.49 5.08
CA PRO A 530 26.99 23.12 5.72
C PRO A 530 27.35 24.51 5.15
N MET A 531 28.06 25.30 5.95
CA MET A 531 28.57 26.64 5.62
C MET A 531 30.04 26.63 5.18
N SER A 532 30.77 25.54 5.44
CA SER A 532 32.19 25.36 5.07
C SER A 532 32.50 23.90 4.76
N ALA A 533 33.59 23.65 4.02
CA ALA A 533 34.06 22.30 3.72
C ALA A 533 34.41 21.49 5.00
N ALA A 534 35.03 22.14 5.99
CA ALA A 534 35.35 21.50 7.27
C ALA A 534 34.08 21.07 8.03
N GLN A 535 33.04 21.90 7.99
CA GLN A 535 31.75 21.55 8.58
C GLN A 535 31.08 20.40 7.82
N ALA A 536 31.18 20.38 6.49
CA ALA A 536 30.67 19.29 5.66
C ALA A 536 31.36 17.95 6.00
N GLU A 537 32.68 17.96 6.15
CA GLU A 537 33.47 16.80 6.60
C GLU A 537 32.97 16.29 7.95
N GLN A 538 32.73 17.17 8.92
CA GLN A 538 32.23 16.76 10.23
C GLN A 538 30.79 16.22 10.19
N ILE A 539 29.90 16.81 9.38
CA ILE A 539 28.50 16.35 9.27
C ILE A 539 28.42 14.99 8.56
N PHE A 540 29.23 14.77 7.53
CA PHE A 540 29.12 13.60 6.66
C PHE A 540 30.22 12.54 6.89
N ALA A 541 31.11 12.73 7.86
CA ALA A 541 32.07 11.71 8.27
C ALA A 541 31.36 10.41 8.70
N GLN A 542 31.85 9.27 8.21
CA GLN A 542 31.40 7.96 8.65
C GLN A 542 32.01 7.62 10.01
N ASP A 543 31.22 6.98 10.88
CA ASP A 543 31.73 6.52 12.18
C ASP A 543 32.52 5.21 11.93
N ILE A 544 33.85 5.28 11.98
CA ILE A 544 34.79 4.21 11.55
C ILE A 544 34.68 2.90 12.40
N GLY A 545 33.80 2.82 13.40
CA GLY A 545 33.74 1.69 14.35
C GLY A 545 32.36 1.07 14.61
N GLY A 546 31.36 1.30 13.76
CA GLY A 546 29.96 0.90 14.06
C GLY A 546 29.39 -0.33 13.33
N ASP A 547 29.90 -0.67 12.14
CA ASP A 547 29.20 -1.57 11.22
C ASP A 547 30.02 -2.82 10.78
N GLU A 548 31.22 -3.05 11.34
CA GLU A 548 32.06 -4.21 10.95
C GLU A 548 31.47 -5.58 11.34
N ASP A 549 30.49 -5.64 12.24
CA ASP A 549 29.91 -6.91 12.72
C ASP A 549 28.67 -7.39 11.93
N ALA A 550 28.18 -6.64 10.94
CA ALA A 550 26.97 -7.00 10.18
C ALA A 550 27.26 -7.68 8.82
N GLN A 551 28.52 -7.78 8.41
CA GLN A 551 28.92 -8.25 7.08
C GLN A 551 30.20 -9.11 7.10
N GLY A 552 30.26 -10.07 8.02
CA GLY A 552 31.29 -11.12 8.04
C GLY A 552 30.66 -12.49 8.20
N ASP A 553 30.18 -13.07 7.10
CA ASP A 553 30.05 -14.52 6.89
C ASP A 553 29.79 -14.77 5.39
N SER A 554 30.82 -14.46 4.60
CA SER A 554 30.98 -14.94 3.22
C SER A 554 32.44 -15.37 3.07
N GLU A 555 32.74 -16.56 3.57
CA GLU A 555 33.90 -17.35 3.14
C GLU A 555 33.29 -18.61 2.50
N GLY A 556 33.47 -18.92 1.22
CA GLY A 556 34.67 -18.69 0.40
C GLY A 556 35.30 -20.06 0.17
N ALA A 557 34.95 -20.66 -0.97
CA ALA A 557 35.45 -21.95 -1.44
C ALA A 557 36.99 -22.04 -1.32
N GLY A 558 37.48 -23.12 -0.71
CA GLY A 558 38.89 -23.44 -0.64
C GLY A 558 39.41 -23.91 -2.00
N GLU A 559 40.34 -23.16 -2.58
CA GLU A 559 41.24 -23.64 -3.62
C GLU A 559 42.43 -24.41 -3.01
N ALA A 560 42.92 -25.33 -3.83
CA ALA A 560 43.87 -26.40 -3.53
C ALA A 560 45.22 -25.94 -2.95
N ALA A 561 45.73 -26.73 -2.01
CA ALA A 561 47.16 -26.88 -1.78
C ALA A 561 47.48 -28.38 -1.67
N ASP A 562 48.42 -28.78 -2.53
CA ASP A 562 48.91 -30.12 -2.77
C ASP A 562 49.88 -30.59 -1.68
N ALA A 563 50.06 -31.91 -1.63
CA ALA A 563 51.20 -32.67 -1.08
C ALA A 563 51.38 -32.85 0.45
N ALA A 564 51.29 -34.13 0.82
CA ALA A 564 52.34 -34.92 1.50
C ALA A 564 51.92 -35.61 2.81
N GLY A 565 51.61 -36.90 2.69
CA GLY A 565 52.32 -37.96 3.44
C GLY A 565 51.81 -38.31 4.84
N GLY A 566 51.31 -39.55 4.97
CA GLY A 566 51.46 -40.32 6.21
C GLY A 566 50.21 -41.03 6.72
N ASN A 567 49.89 -42.19 6.15
CA ASN A 567 49.40 -43.32 6.96
C ASN A 567 50.62 -43.97 7.65
N PRO A 568 50.52 -44.64 8.82
CA PRO A 568 49.62 -45.79 9.07
C PRO A 568 49.03 -45.75 10.51
N ALA A 569 48.31 -46.69 11.12
CA ALA A 569 48.01 -48.12 11.01
C ALA A 569 46.68 -48.35 11.77
N VAL A 570 45.72 -49.15 11.30
CA VAL A 570 45.53 -50.60 11.57
C VAL A 570 45.62 -51.02 13.04
N ASP A 571 44.46 -51.35 13.62
CA ASP A 571 44.16 -52.47 14.54
C ASP A 571 42.64 -52.38 14.85
N GLY A 572 41.76 -53.40 14.78
CA GLY A 572 41.90 -54.84 14.65
C GLY A 572 40.89 -55.53 15.58
N ALA A 573 39.85 -56.16 14.99
CA ALA A 573 38.98 -57.24 15.54
C ALA A 573 38.09 -56.91 16.79
N ASP A 574 36.96 -57.55 17.11
CA ASP A 574 36.14 -58.71 16.68
C ASP A 574 34.77 -58.49 17.37
N GLY A 575 33.59 -58.71 16.78
CA GLY A 575 32.91 -60.02 16.74
C GLY A 575 31.75 -60.12 17.76
N GLY A 576 30.50 -60.33 17.30
CA GLY A 576 29.38 -60.74 18.16
C GLY A 576 27.98 -60.43 17.61
N GLU A 577 27.37 -61.39 16.91
CA GLU A 577 25.93 -61.43 16.63
C GLU A 577 25.12 -61.80 17.89
N GLY A 578 23.92 -61.24 18.03
CA GLY A 578 22.92 -61.64 19.02
C GLY A 578 21.64 -60.82 18.93
N VAL A 579 20.57 -61.46 18.46
CA VAL A 579 19.20 -60.94 18.32
C VAL A 579 18.53 -60.82 19.70
N ASP A 580 17.79 -59.72 19.96
CA ASP A 580 16.43 -59.71 20.54
C ASP A 580 15.95 -58.27 20.80
N GLY A 581 14.69 -58.01 20.47
CA GLY A 581 14.10 -56.68 20.45
C GLY A 581 13.50 -56.19 21.78
N ALA A 582 13.25 -54.88 21.85
CA ALA A 582 12.08 -54.24 22.46
C ALA A 582 12.28 -52.71 22.48
N ASP A 583 11.23 -51.99 22.08
CA ASP A 583 10.85 -50.64 22.52
C ASP A 583 11.95 -49.59 22.70
N GLY A 584 12.16 -48.80 21.65
CA GLY A 584 12.78 -47.49 21.73
C GLY A 584 11.87 -46.46 21.09
N ALA A 585 11.01 -45.83 21.89
CA ALA A 585 10.35 -44.59 21.51
C ALA A 585 11.44 -43.53 21.25
N GLU A 586 11.83 -43.36 19.99
CA GLU A 586 12.75 -42.30 19.59
C GLU A 586 12.08 -40.96 19.88
N ALA A 587 12.61 -40.32 20.92
CA ALA A 587 12.43 -38.91 21.19
C ALA A 587 12.85 -38.14 19.93
N ARG A 588 11.85 -37.75 19.12
CA ARG A 588 12.02 -36.79 18.04
C ARG A 588 12.64 -35.54 18.66
N SER A 589 13.90 -35.27 18.34
CA SER A 589 14.58 -34.06 18.77
C SER A 589 13.77 -32.86 18.29
N ALA A 590 13.17 -32.13 19.22
CA ALA A 590 12.53 -30.85 18.91
C ALA A 590 13.59 -29.96 18.24
N ALA A 591 13.30 -29.52 17.02
CA ALA A 591 14.17 -28.62 16.28
C ALA A 591 14.53 -27.40 17.16
N PRO A 592 15.78 -26.91 17.12
CA PRO A 592 16.18 -25.76 17.92
C PRO A 592 15.28 -24.57 17.55
N ALA A 593 14.62 -24.00 18.55
CA ALA A 593 13.77 -22.84 18.39
C ALA A 593 14.62 -21.68 17.83
N VAL A 594 14.16 -21.05 16.75
CA VAL A 594 14.77 -19.82 16.24
C VAL A 594 14.61 -18.76 17.34
N ASP A 595 15.73 -18.25 17.86
CA ASP A 595 15.73 -17.19 18.87
C ASP A 595 15.39 -15.85 18.19
N VAL A 596 14.10 -15.55 18.12
CA VAL A 596 13.55 -14.35 17.48
C VAL A 596 14.09 -13.08 18.12
N GLU A 597 14.19 -13.03 19.44
CA GLU A 597 14.67 -11.86 20.18
C GLU A 597 16.15 -11.59 19.89
N ALA A 598 16.98 -12.64 19.80
CA ALA A 598 18.38 -12.48 19.38
C ALA A 598 18.51 -11.96 17.95
N ILE A 599 17.62 -12.34 17.03
CA ILE A 599 17.60 -11.79 15.67
C ILE A 599 17.19 -10.32 15.69
N LEU A 600 16.10 -9.99 16.38
CA LEU A 600 15.61 -8.61 16.50
C LEU A 600 16.67 -7.69 17.14
N GLY A 601 17.38 -8.15 18.16
CA GLY A 601 18.45 -7.38 18.80
C GLY A 601 19.67 -7.11 17.91
N ARG A 602 19.88 -7.93 16.86
CA ARG A 602 20.93 -7.70 15.84
C ARG A 602 20.50 -6.72 14.75
N LEU A 603 19.18 -6.54 14.55
CA LEU A 603 18.67 -5.60 13.57
C LEU A 603 18.86 -4.17 14.09
N LYS A 604 19.92 -3.52 13.62
CA LYS A 604 20.16 -2.10 13.88
C LYS A 604 19.88 -1.29 12.62
N PRO A 605 19.20 -0.15 12.73
CA PRO A 605 19.03 0.73 11.58
C PRO A 605 20.39 1.34 11.19
N ARG A 606 20.56 1.69 9.92
CA ARG A 606 21.80 2.28 9.42
C ARG A 606 22.12 3.58 10.16
N ARG A 607 23.17 3.61 10.99
CA ARG A 607 23.57 4.81 11.75
C ARG A 607 24.43 5.78 10.93
N ASN A 608 24.89 5.37 9.76
CA ASN A 608 25.69 6.20 8.87
C ASN A 608 24.88 7.31 8.18
N VAL A 609 25.36 8.54 8.32
CA VAL A 609 24.80 9.71 7.64
C VAL A 609 25.15 9.62 6.15
N GLN A 610 24.14 9.65 5.29
CA GLN A 610 24.36 9.60 3.86
C GLN A 610 24.66 11.00 3.30
N VAL A 611 25.74 11.09 2.52
CA VAL A 611 26.13 12.28 1.77
C VAL A 611 24.99 12.70 0.81
N PRO A 612 24.76 14.00 0.61
CA PRO A 612 23.79 14.48 -0.37
C PRO A 612 24.09 13.98 -1.78
N ASN A 613 23.04 13.67 -2.51
CA ASN A 613 23.12 13.31 -3.93
C ASN A 613 22.72 14.48 -4.83
N ARG A 614 22.35 15.64 -4.29
CA ARG A 614 22.08 16.87 -5.06
C ARG A 614 22.56 18.08 -4.28
N VAL A 615 23.28 18.99 -4.95
CA VAL A 615 23.72 20.27 -4.37
C VAL A 615 23.38 21.38 -5.36
N VAL A 616 22.64 22.39 -4.88
CA VAL A 616 22.24 23.56 -5.67
C VAL A 616 22.84 24.81 -5.04
N VAL A 617 23.59 25.59 -5.82
CA VAL A 617 24.20 26.85 -5.39
C VAL A 617 23.51 28.01 -6.11
N LEU A 618 22.91 28.91 -5.34
CA LEU A 618 22.34 30.15 -5.85
C LEU A 618 23.38 31.28 -5.78
N GLN A 619 23.92 31.65 -6.93
CA GLN A 619 24.83 32.79 -7.08
C GLN A 619 24.04 34.03 -7.49
N ALA A 620 24.24 35.14 -6.80
CA ALA A 620 23.62 36.42 -7.12
C ALA A 620 24.60 37.56 -6.85
N SER A 621 24.46 38.67 -7.57
CA SER A 621 25.35 39.81 -7.40
C SER A 621 25.18 40.45 -6.01
N ARG A 622 26.30 40.83 -5.38
CA ARG A 622 26.30 41.52 -4.08
C ARG A 622 25.38 42.74 -4.07
N THR A 623 25.41 43.54 -5.13
CA THR A 623 24.59 44.76 -5.27
C THR A 623 23.09 44.47 -5.21
N MET A 624 22.62 43.40 -5.87
CA MET A 624 21.21 42.99 -5.81
C MET A 624 20.83 42.55 -4.39
N LEU A 625 21.70 41.79 -3.73
CA LEU A 625 21.42 41.27 -2.39
C LEU A 625 21.46 42.38 -1.33
N GLU A 626 22.33 43.37 -1.48
CA GLU A 626 22.38 44.58 -0.66
C GLU A 626 21.10 45.41 -0.82
N GLN A 627 20.61 45.61 -2.06
CA GLN A 627 19.33 46.28 -2.30
C GLN A 627 18.17 45.54 -1.63
N ARG A 628 18.18 44.21 -1.68
CA ARG A 628 17.20 43.39 -0.94
C ARG A 628 17.34 43.59 0.56
N ALA A 629 18.54 43.59 1.12
CA ALA A 629 18.74 43.81 2.55
C ALA A 629 18.26 45.21 2.98
N GLN A 630 18.56 46.25 2.19
CA GLN A 630 18.17 47.64 2.45
C GLN A 630 16.65 47.89 2.31
N ALA A 631 15.93 47.02 1.60
CA ALA A 631 14.47 47.11 1.47
C ALA A 631 13.72 46.65 2.73
N LEU A 632 14.41 46.06 3.72
CA LEU A 632 13.82 45.65 4.99
C LEU A 632 13.61 46.87 5.91
N SER A 633 12.60 46.79 6.78
CA SER A 633 12.51 47.74 7.90
C SER A 633 13.65 47.50 8.89
N GLU A 634 14.01 48.52 9.69
CA GLU A 634 15.10 48.43 10.67
C GLU A 634 14.89 47.28 11.66
N ALA A 635 13.67 47.14 12.20
CA ALA A 635 13.32 46.05 13.11
C ALA A 635 13.44 44.65 12.46
N GLU A 636 13.06 44.51 11.18
CA GLU A 636 13.23 43.25 10.45
C GLU A 636 14.69 42.96 10.12
N ALA A 637 15.48 43.99 9.80
CA ALA A 637 16.90 43.86 9.50
C ALA A 637 17.69 43.41 10.74
N GLU A 638 17.39 43.96 11.92
CA GLU A 638 17.98 43.53 13.19
C GLU A 638 17.57 42.09 13.52
N LEU A 639 16.28 41.77 13.44
CA LEU A 639 15.76 40.44 13.79
C LEU A 639 16.27 39.33 12.86
N SER A 640 16.46 39.65 11.57
CA SER A 640 16.96 38.70 10.57
C SER A 640 18.48 38.71 10.40
N GLY A 641 19.19 39.53 11.19
CA GLY A 641 20.64 39.71 11.11
C GLY A 641 21.11 40.32 9.79
N ASN A 642 20.24 40.99 9.03
CA ASN A 642 20.52 41.63 7.75
C ASN A 642 20.81 43.13 7.89
N THR A 643 21.37 43.57 9.02
CA THR A 643 21.98 44.89 9.14
C THR A 643 23.16 45.02 8.17
N GLN A 644 23.53 46.25 7.80
CA GLN A 644 24.55 46.48 6.77
C GLN A 644 25.86 45.72 7.03
N ASP A 645 26.39 45.81 8.25
CA ASP A 645 27.66 45.18 8.62
C ASP A 645 27.54 43.65 8.77
N ALA A 646 26.44 43.16 9.35
CA ALA A 646 26.21 41.72 9.53
C ALA A 646 25.90 41.01 8.20
N PHE A 647 25.26 41.70 7.25
CA PHE A 647 25.08 41.22 5.90
C PHE A 647 26.42 41.14 5.16
N ALA A 648 27.22 42.21 5.20
CA ALA A 648 28.52 42.25 4.53
C ALA A 648 29.45 41.13 5.03
N THR A 649 29.54 40.95 6.34
CA THR A 649 30.36 39.91 6.96
C THR A 649 29.95 38.51 6.48
N ARG A 650 28.64 38.17 6.54
CA ARG A 650 28.15 36.85 6.11
C ARG A 650 28.27 36.62 4.60
N PHE A 651 28.21 37.69 3.80
CA PHE A 651 28.45 37.60 2.36
C PHE A 651 29.92 37.27 2.08
N ASP A 652 30.84 37.98 2.71
CA ASP A 652 32.29 37.77 2.53
C ASP A 652 32.71 36.38 3.05
N GLU A 653 32.15 35.90 4.16
CA GLU A 653 32.35 34.53 4.67
C GLU A 653 31.85 33.46 3.68
N PHE A 654 30.68 33.67 3.07
CA PHE A 654 30.12 32.76 2.07
C PHE A 654 31.00 32.68 0.81
N GLU A 655 31.41 33.84 0.27
CA GLU A 655 32.29 33.90 -0.90
C GLU A 655 33.64 33.21 -0.65
N ALA A 656 34.18 33.34 0.57
CA ALA A 656 35.44 32.69 0.95
C ALA A 656 35.30 31.16 1.09
N SER A 657 34.11 30.65 1.44
CA SER A 657 33.91 29.22 1.76
C SER A 657 33.34 28.39 0.61
N ILE A 658 32.60 29.00 -0.32
CA ILE A 658 31.78 28.29 -1.29
C ILE A 658 32.58 27.40 -2.25
N GLU A 659 33.71 27.87 -2.77
CA GLU A 659 34.56 27.10 -3.72
C GLU A 659 35.14 25.84 -3.07
N ALA A 660 35.63 25.96 -1.83
CA ALA A 660 36.12 24.80 -1.09
C ALA A 660 35.00 23.80 -0.76
N LEU A 661 33.80 24.31 -0.49
CA LEU A 661 32.62 23.51 -0.17
C LEU A 661 32.05 22.78 -1.39
N THR A 662 31.94 23.42 -2.55
CA THR A 662 31.55 22.75 -3.80
C THR A 662 32.60 21.70 -4.17
N GLY A 663 33.88 22.03 -4.06
CA GLY A 663 34.98 21.10 -4.29
C GLY A 663 35.01 19.90 -3.32
N PHE A 664 34.38 19.97 -2.15
CA PHE A 664 34.18 18.81 -1.28
C PHE A 664 33.17 17.83 -1.87
N PHE A 665 32.05 18.31 -2.42
CA PHE A 665 31.01 17.47 -3.01
C PHE A 665 31.38 16.92 -4.39
N GLU A 666 32.11 17.68 -5.20
CA GLU A 666 32.56 17.27 -6.55
C GLU A 666 33.63 16.18 -6.55
N LYS A 667 34.35 15.99 -5.45
CA LYS A 667 35.36 14.93 -5.36
C LYS A 667 34.67 13.56 -5.36
N PRO A 668 35.04 12.63 -6.27
CA PRO A 668 34.54 11.27 -6.20
C PRO A 668 34.96 10.66 -4.87
N ALA A 669 34.00 10.23 -4.07
CA ALA A 669 34.24 9.72 -2.73
C ALA A 669 35.26 8.56 -2.76
N SER A 670 36.37 8.69 -2.01
CA SER A 670 37.23 7.57 -1.60
C SER A 670 36.65 6.81 -0.40
N HIS A 671 35.37 7.00 -0.08
CA HIS A 671 34.73 6.57 1.17
C HIS A 671 33.51 5.65 0.96
N THR A 672 33.53 4.81 -0.07
CA THR A 672 32.52 3.76 -0.23
C THR A 672 33.19 2.39 -0.31
N ASP A 673 32.61 1.43 0.42
CA ASP A 673 33.00 0.03 0.46
C ASP A 673 33.35 -0.54 -0.92
N ALA A 674 34.47 -1.25 -0.98
CA ALA A 674 34.97 -1.96 -2.15
C ALA A 674 34.08 -3.12 -2.67
N LYS A 675 32.79 -3.21 -2.26
CA LYS A 675 31.89 -4.33 -2.56
C LYS A 675 30.47 -3.97 -3.03
N LYS A 676 30.17 -2.73 -3.46
CA LYS A 676 28.91 -2.44 -4.20
C LYS A 676 29.10 -2.64 -5.72
N PRO A 677 28.15 -3.27 -6.44
CA PRO A 677 28.25 -3.40 -7.89
C PRO A 677 28.29 -2.03 -8.57
N LYS A 678 29.30 -1.89 -9.44
CA LYS A 678 29.62 -0.71 -10.25
C LYS A 678 28.51 -0.40 -11.26
N THR A 679 27.45 0.30 -10.85
CA THR A 679 26.42 0.79 -11.79
C THR A 679 25.96 2.22 -11.56
N GLU A 680 26.60 2.97 -10.66
CA GLU A 680 26.40 4.41 -10.55
C GLU A 680 27.73 5.11 -10.84
N THR A 681 27.63 6.13 -11.67
CA THR A 681 28.68 6.89 -12.35
C THR A 681 29.92 7.12 -11.49
N ALA A 682 31.09 6.72 -11.98
CA ALA A 682 32.39 6.93 -11.34
C ALA A 682 32.88 8.40 -11.34
N GLY A 683 31.95 9.37 -11.40
CA GLY A 683 32.21 10.80 -11.27
C GLY A 683 31.67 11.29 -9.93
N GLY A 684 32.33 12.28 -9.31
CA GLY A 684 31.79 12.91 -8.11
C GLY A 684 30.49 13.66 -8.38
N LEU A 685 29.97 14.35 -7.35
CA LEU A 685 28.68 15.01 -7.45
C LEU A 685 28.74 16.20 -8.42
N GLU A 686 27.88 16.23 -9.45
CA GLU A 686 27.70 17.44 -10.26
C GLU A 686 26.99 18.50 -9.40
N VAL A 687 27.59 19.67 -9.19
CA VAL A 687 26.96 20.77 -8.44
C VAL A 687 26.22 21.68 -9.41
N LEU A 688 24.93 21.95 -9.16
CA LEU A 688 24.15 22.88 -9.99
C LEU A 688 24.35 24.31 -9.52
N GLU A 689 25.13 25.08 -10.27
CA GLU A 689 25.28 26.53 -10.05
C GLU A 689 24.30 27.34 -10.89
N LEU A 690 23.52 28.20 -10.24
CA LEU A 690 22.57 29.10 -10.91
C LEU A 690 22.97 30.55 -10.68
N THR A 691 23.43 31.20 -11.73
CA THR A 691 23.75 32.63 -11.72
C THR A 691 22.50 33.47 -11.98
N LEU A 692 22.07 34.22 -10.96
CA LEU A 692 20.86 35.04 -10.97
C LEU A 692 21.27 36.52 -11.01
N THR A 693 21.24 37.10 -12.21
CA THR A 693 21.64 38.50 -12.45
C THR A 693 20.62 39.52 -11.95
N ASP A 694 19.32 39.21 -12.11
CA ASP A 694 18.21 40.14 -11.87
C ASP A 694 17.05 39.47 -11.15
N GLU A 695 16.14 40.26 -10.55
CA GLU A 695 14.93 39.72 -9.90
C GLU A 695 14.01 38.96 -10.87
N GLN A 696 14.03 39.31 -12.16
CA GLN A 696 13.26 38.63 -13.20
C GLN A 696 13.76 37.20 -13.44
N SER A 697 15.03 36.91 -13.19
CA SER A 697 15.61 35.57 -13.33
C SER A 697 14.97 34.57 -12.38
N PHE A 698 14.56 35.01 -11.19
CA PHE A 698 13.82 34.18 -10.22
C PHE A 698 12.39 33.85 -10.67
N ARG A 699 11.78 34.72 -11.50
CA ARG A 699 10.42 34.55 -12.01
C ARG A 699 10.38 33.75 -13.32
N ASN A 700 11.49 33.74 -14.06
CA ASN A 700 11.59 33.02 -15.32
C ASN A 700 11.70 31.51 -15.07
N GLU A 701 10.65 30.76 -15.42
CA GLU A 701 10.61 29.31 -15.20
C GLU A 701 11.74 28.58 -15.95
N ALA A 702 12.12 29.05 -17.16
CA ALA A 702 13.15 28.43 -17.97
C ALA A 702 14.57 28.61 -17.40
N ALA A 703 14.82 29.71 -16.68
CA ALA A 703 16.13 30.03 -16.13
C ALA A 703 16.33 29.53 -14.69
N PHE A 704 15.24 29.41 -13.92
CA PHE A 704 15.32 29.05 -12.50
C PHE A 704 14.72 27.68 -12.21
N ALA A 705 13.42 27.47 -12.45
CA ALA A 705 12.73 26.25 -12.01
C ALA A 705 13.03 25.02 -12.88
N VAL A 706 13.14 25.17 -14.21
CA VAL A 706 13.39 24.07 -15.14
C VAL A 706 14.77 23.43 -14.95
N PRO A 707 15.89 24.19 -14.83
CA PRO A 707 17.19 23.61 -14.57
C PRO A 707 17.24 22.83 -13.24
N ILE A 708 16.65 23.39 -12.18
CA ILE A 708 16.57 22.73 -10.86
C ILE A 708 15.82 21.41 -11.00
N ARG A 709 14.62 21.42 -11.59
CA ARG A 709 13.84 20.18 -11.78
C ARG A 709 14.59 19.15 -12.61
N ARG A 710 15.22 19.57 -13.71
CA ARG A 710 15.99 18.68 -14.58
C ARG A 710 17.14 17.99 -13.83
N TYR A 711 17.82 18.74 -12.97
CA TYR A 711 18.92 18.25 -12.13
C TYR A 711 18.43 17.31 -11.02
N LEU A 712 17.34 17.67 -10.33
CA LEU A 712 16.75 16.81 -9.29
C LEU A 712 16.15 15.52 -9.88
N GLU A 713 15.61 15.57 -11.10
CA GLU A 713 14.93 14.48 -11.81
C GLU A 713 15.77 13.86 -12.93
N GLU A 714 17.11 13.94 -12.83
CA GLU A 714 18.02 13.27 -13.76
C GLU A 714 17.63 11.79 -13.97
N GLY A 715 17.55 11.38 -15.24
CA GLY A 715 16.96 10.10 -15.63
C GLY A 715 15.50 10.19 -16.12
N GLY A 716 14.90 11.39 -16.09
CA GLY A 716 13.61 11.68 -16.72
C GLY A 716 12.39 11.19 -15.93
N ARG A 717 12.57 10.88 -14.64
CA ARG A 717 11.51 10.43 -13.74
C ARG A 717 11.67 11.13 -12.39
N ALA A 718 10.55 11.52 -11.80
CA ALA A 718 10.54 12.06 -10.44
C ALA A 718 11.16 11.06 -9.44
N PRO A 719 11.80 11.54 -8.35
CA PRO A 719 12.25 10.66 -7.27
C PRO A 719 11.05 9.88 -6.72
N GLN A 720 11.19 8.56 -6.66
CA GLN A 720 10.11 7.66 -6.27
C GLN A 720 10.22 7.40 -4.76
N ASN A 721 9.33 8.01 -3.99
CA ASN A 721 9.25 7.87 -2.52
C ASN A 721 7.84 7.45 -2.07
N PHE A 722 7.08 6.78 -2.95
CA PHE A 722 5.64 6.45 -2.76
C PHE A 722 4.69 7.64 -2.56
N HIS A 723 5.19 8.88 -2.56
CA HIS A 723 4.33 10.04 -2.65
C HIS A 723 3.69 10.12 -4.03
N PRO A 724 2.39 10.49 -4.10
CA PRO A 724 1.71 10.70 -5.36
C PRO A 724 2.52 11.63 -6.27
N THR A 725 2.71 11.23 -7.52
CA THR A 725 3.38 12.10 -8.48
C THR A 725 2.52 13.34 -8.74
N ARG A 726 3.12 14.44 -9.22
CA ARG A 726 2.35 15.65 -9.56
C ARG A 726 1.29 15.40 -10.63
N ALA A 727 1.53 14.43 -11.52
CA ALA A 727 0.54 13.99 -12.49
C ALA A 727 -0.63 13.28 -11.79
N GLU A 728 -0.32 12.32 -10.91
CA GLU A 728 -1.33 11.61 -10.11
C GLU A 728 -2.13 12.55 -9.21
N LEU A 729 -1.50 13.53 -8.55
CA LEU A 729 -2.19 14.55 -7.75
C LEU A 729 -3.15 15.41 -8.59
N ARG A 730 -2.73 15.79 -9.81
CA ARG A 730 -3.63 16.52 -10.73
C ARG A 730 -4.80 15.64 -11.15
N GLU A 731 -4.55 14.39 -11.48
CA GLU A 731 -5.60 13.44 -11.85
C GLU A 731 -6.55 13.16 -10.69
N GLN A 732 -6.05 12.97 -9.48
CA GLN A 732 -6.85 12.82 -8.26
C GLN A 732 -7.69 14.06 -7.99
N ARG A 733 -7.13 15.27 -8.15
CA ARG A 733 -7.89 16.51 -8.00
C ARG A 733 -9.00 16.63 -9.03
N LEU A 734 -8.72 16.31 -10.30
CA LEU A 734 -9.72 16.29 -11.37
C LEU A 734 -10.79 15.21 -11.11
N ALA A 735 -10.41 14.04 -10.61
CA ALA A 735 -11.32 12.97 -10.25
C ALA A 735 -12.19 13.35 -9.05
N ALA A 736 -11.63 13.98 -8.02
CA ALA A 736 -12.36 14.47 -6.86
C ALA A 736 -13.32 15.59 -7.23
N GLU A 737 -12.91 16.53 -8.10
CA GLU A 737 -13.79 17.58 -8.63
C GLU A 737 -14.95 16.98 -9.44
N LYS A 738 -14.67 15.96 -10.26
CA LYS A 738 -15.69 15.21 -10.99
C LYS A 738 -16.65 14.48 -10.04
N GLN A 739 -16.13 13.79 -9.02
CA GLN A 739 -16.94 13.09 -8.02
C GLN A 739 -17.79 14.06 -7.19
N ALA A 740 -17.25 15.22 -6.80
CA ALA A 740 -18.00 16.26 -6.10
C ALA A 740 -19.14 16.80 -6.97
N ARG A 741 -18.88 17.06 -8.25
CA ARG A 741 -19.91 17.48 -9.21
C ARG A 741 -20.97 16.39 -9.42
N GLU A 742 -20.57 15.12 -9.53
CA GLU A 742 -21.50 13.99 -9.62
C GLU A 742 -22.35 13.86 -8.34
N ALA A 743 -21.75 14.01 -7.16
CA ALA A 743 -22.47 13.99 -5.88
C ALA A 743 -23.48 15.15 -5.78
N GLU A 744 -23.09 16.37 -6.16
CA GLU A 744 -23.97 17.53 -6.20
C GLU A 744 -25.16 17.30 -7.15
N THR A 745 -24.91 16.75 -8.36
CA THR A 745 -26.00 16.42 -9.29
C THR A 745 -26.92 15.33 -8.74
N ARG A 746 -26.41 14.33 -8.01
CA ARG A 746 -27.22 13.29 -7.36
C ARG A 746 -28.07 13.86 -6.23
N VAL A 747 -27.53 14.76 -5.42
CA VAL A 747 -28.29 15.45 -4.37
C VAL A 747 -29.39 16.31 -4.99
N ALA A 748 -29.09 17.07 -6.05
CA ALA A 748 -30.08 17.86 -6.76
C ALA A 748 -31.18 17.01 -7.43
N GLN A 749 -30.83 15.83 -7.97
CA GLN A 749 -31.82 14.88 -8.50
C GLN A 749 -32.74 14.35 -7.40
N ARG A 750 -32.19 13.91 -6.27
CA ARG A 750 -32.98 13.43 -5.13
C ARG A 750 -33.90 14.51 -4.57
N ALA A 751 -33.42 15.75 -4.49
CA ALA A 751 -34.24 16.89 -4.06
C ALA A 751 -35.42 17.12 -5.03
N ARG A 752 -35.18 17.12 -6.34
CA ARG A 752 -36.26 17.24 -7.35
C ARG A 752 -37.26 16.08 -7.31
N GLU A 753 -36.78 14.86 -7.06
CA GLU A 753 -37.65 13.69 -6.89
C GLU A 753 -38.51 13.81 -5.63
N GLN A 754 -37.94 14.28 -4.51
CA GLN A 754 -38.67 14.56 -3.28
C GLN A 754 -39.72 15.67 -3.47
N ASP A 755 -39.32 16.79 -4.08
CA ASP A 755 -40.24 17.90 -4.38
C ASP A 755 -41.41 17.43 -5.27
N ALA A 756 -41.14 16.64 -6.30
CA ALA A 756 -42.19 16.07 -7.16
C ALA A 756 -43.11 15.09 -6.42
N GLN A 757 -42.55 14.30 -5.50
CA GLN A 757 -43.31 13.39 -4.65
C GLN A 757 -44.22 14.16 -3.69
N ASP A 758 -43.70 15.23 -3.08
CA ASP A 758 -44.44 16.12 -2.18
C ASP A 758 -45.55 16.86 -2.92
N GLU A 759 -45.27 17.40 -4.11
CA GLU A 759 -46.29 18.00 -4.99
C GLU A 759 -47.38 16.99 -5.36
N ALA A 760 -47.02 15.75 -5.72
CA ALA A 760 -47.99 14.71 -6.06
C ALA A 760 -48.85 14.31 -4.85
N THR A 761 -48.27 14.21 -3.65
CA THR A 761 -49.03 13.92 -2.43
C THR A 761 -49.98 15.06 -2.06
N GLN A 762 -49.56 16.32 -2.20
CA GLN A 762 -50.41 17.49 -2.01
C GLN A 762 -51.57 17.52 -3.01
N GLN A 763 -51.29 17.28 -4.29
CA GLN A 763 -52.34 17.21 -5.33
C GLN A 763 -53.33 16.09 -5.05
N ALA A 764 -52.86 14.90 -4.62
CA ALA A 764 -53.73 13.79 -4.24
C ALA A 764 -54.61 14.14 -3.03
N LYS A 765 -54.08 14.85 -2.04
CA LYS A 765 -54.86 15.32 -0.88
C LYS A 765 -55.93 16.32 -1.31
N LEU A 766 -55.57 17.33 -2.11
CA LEU A 766 -56.52 18.31 -2.64
C LEU A 766 -57.60 17.65 -3.52
N ALA A 767 -57.25 16.65 -4.33
CA ALA A 767 -58.21 15.90 -5.14
C ALA A 767 -59.18 15.09 -4.26
N ARG A 768 -58.70 14.45 -3.18
CA ARG A 768 -59.54 13.75 -2.20
C ARG A 768 -60.49 14.71 -1.48
N GLU A 769 -60.02 15.87 -1.06
CA GLU A 769 -60.84 16.89 -0.42
C GLU A 769 -61.92 17.43 -1.37
N ARG A 770 -61.57 17.71 -2.63
CA ARG A 770 -62.54 18.11 -3.68
C ARG A 770 -63.60 17.04 -3.91
N ALA A 771 -63.21 15.78 -4.09
CA ALA A 771 -64.15 14.69 -4.28
C ALA A 771 -65.10 14.50 -3.08
N ARG A 772 -64.58 14.69 -1.85
CA ARG A 772 -65.41 14.67 -0.64
C ARG A 772 -66.42 15.82 -0.62
N LEU A 773 -66.00 17.04 -0.97
CA LEU A 773 -66.91 18.19 -1.03
C LEU A 773 -67.98 18.02 -2.12
N GLU A 774 -67.62 17.48 -3.29
CA GLU A 774 -68.59 17.17 -4.35
C GLU A 774 -69.62 16.12 -3.91
N LEU A 775 -69.19 15.09 -3.17
CA LEU A 775 -70.11 14.08 -2.62
C LEU A 775 -71.07 14.71 -1.61
N LEU A 776 -70.57 15.54 -0.69
CA LEU A 776 -71.40 16.27 0.28
C LEU A 776 -72.39 17.23 -0.40
N GLN A 777 -71.95 17.95 -1.45
CA GLN A 777 -72.83 18.82 -2.22
C GLN A 777 -73.95 18.04 -2.91
N ARG A 778 -73.64 16.86 -3.47
CA ARG A 778 -74.66 15.98 -4.06
C ARG A 778 -75.66 15.52 -3.01
N GLU A 779 -75.19 15.00 -1.88
CA GLU A 779 -76.06 14.59 -0.77
C GLU A 779 -76.92 15.74 -0.27
N GLU A 780 -76.36 16.95 -0.14
CA GLU A 780 -77.10 18.16 0.26
C GLU A 780 -78.18 18.51 -0.77
N THR A 781 -77.87 18.46 -2.06
CA THR A 781 -78.86 18.73 -3.12
C THR A 781 -79.97 17.68 -3.15
N GLU A 782 -79.66 16.40 -2.98
CA GLU A 782 -80.66 15.32 -2.90
C GLU A 782 -81.55 15.47 -1.66
N LEU A 783 -80.97 15.87 -0.51
CA LEU A 783 -81.72 16.17 0.70
C LEU A 783 -82.62 17.39 0.55
N LEU A 784 -82.15 18.46 -0.12
CA LEU A 784 -82.96 19.62 -0.43
C LEU A 784 -84.10 19.25 -1.39
N GLU A 785 -83.83 18.47 -2.43
CA GLU A 785 -84.86 17.99 -3.35
C GLU A 785 -85.90 17.14 -2.64
N THR A 786 -85.48 16.19 -1.79
CA THR A 786 -86.42 15.35 -1.02
C THR A 786 -87.25 16.15 -0.04
N ARG A 787 -86.68 17.16 0.63
CA ARG A 787 -87.45 18.09 1.49
C ARG A 787 -88.39 19.00 0.69
N ALA A 788 -88.02 19.38 -0.53
CA ALA A 788 -88.85 20.19 -1.41
C ALA A 788 -89.96 19.39 -2.12
N LYS A 789 -89.85 18.06 -2.23
CA LYS A 789 -90.87 17.18 -2.84
C LYS A 789 -92.28 17.38 -2.28
N PRO A 790 -92.56 17.30 -0.96
CA PRO A 790 -93.92 17.46 -0.45
C PRO A 790 -94.49 18.87 -0.71
N LEU A 791 -93.66 19.91 -0.61
CA LEU A 791 -94.06 21.27 -0.96
C LEU A 791 -94.40 21.38 -2.45
N ARG A 792 -93.58 20.79 -3.32
CA ARG A 792 -93.82 20.76 -4.76
C ARG A 792 -95.08 19.96 -5.09
N THR A 793 -95.31 18.81 -4.47
CA THR A 793 -96.55 18.02 -4.63
C THR A 793 -97.77 18.82 -4.19
N TYR A 794 -97.73 19.48 -3.04
CA TYR A 794 -98.83 20.34 -2.59
C TYR A 794 -99.10 21.49 -3.56
N LEU A 795 -98.05 22.16 -4.06
CA LEU A 795 -98.19 23.21 -5.07
C LEU A 795 -98.81 22.67 -6.37
N MET A 796 -98.39 21.48 -6.83
CA MET A 796 -98.86 20.85 -8.07
C MET A 796 -100.30 20.31 -7.96
N ASP A 797 -100.69 19.75 -6.81
CA ASP A 797 -101.98 19.09 -6.63
C ASP A 797 -103.07 20.05 -6.15
N THR A 798 -102.74 21.03 -5.30
CA THR A 798 -103.74 21.91 -4.68
C THR A 798 -103.76 23.30 -5.30
N VAL A 799 -102.60 23.95 -5.42
CA VAL A 799 -102.54 25.37 -5.79
C VAL A 799 -102.62 25.58 -7.31
N LEU A 800 -101.85 24.80 -8.08
CA LEU A 800 -101.77 24.93 -9.53
C LEU A 800 -103.10 24.65 -10.26
N PRO A 801 -103.89 23.62 -9.92
CA PRO A 801 -105.18 23.38 -10.59
C PRO A 801 -106.18 24.50 -10.31
N ALA A 802 -106.27 24.98 -9.07
CA ALA A 802 -107.13 26.12 -8.72
C ALA A 802 -106.70 27.42 -9.45
N LEU A 803 -105.40 27.70 -9.47
CA LEU A 803 -104.83 28.86 -10.15
C LEU A 803 -105.03 28.80 -11.67
N THR A 804 -104.75 27.65 -12.28
CA THR A 804 -104.92 27.48 -13.73
C THR A 804 -106.38 27.56 -14.15
N GLU A 805 -107.32 27.02 -13.38
CA GLU A 805 -108.75 27.19 -13.65
C GLU A 805 -109.20 28.64 -13.51
N GLY A 806 -108.75 29.34 -12.46
CA GLY A 806 -109.04 30.76 -12.28
C GLY A 806 -108.46 31.61 -13.40
N MET A 807 -107.21 31.33 -13.82
CA MET A 807 -106.60 32.01 -14.96
C MET A 807 -107.37 31.74 -16.25
N LEU A 808 -107.84 30.50 -16.48
CA LEU A 808 -108.67 30.17 -17.63
C LEU A 808 -110.03 30.88 -17.59
N GLU A 809 -110.62 31.07 -16.41
CA GLU A 809 -111.89 31.79 -16.26
C GLU A 809 -111.74 33.30 -16.49
N VAL A 810 -110.68 33.92 -15.96
CA VAL A 810 -110.33 35.32 -16.23
C VAL A 810 -110.17 35.55 -17.74
N VAL A 811 -109.49 34.63 -18.44
CA VAL A 811 -109.33 34.70 -19.90
C VAL A 811 -110.67 34.59 -20.63
N LYS A 812 -111.65 33.83 -20.10
CA LYS A 812 -113.00 33.71 -20.69
C LYS A 812 -113.87 34.93 -20.45
N VAL A 813 -113.90 35.45 -19.23
CA VAL A 813 -114.82 36.52 -18.81
C VAL A 813 -114.32 37.90 -19.24
N GLN A 814 -113.00 38.07 -19.38
CA GLN A 814 -112.33 39.35 -19.67
C GLN A 814 -112.87 40.51 -18.81
N PRO A 815 -112.81 40.39 -17.47
CA PRO A 815 -113.23 41.46 -16.57
C PRO A 815 -112.30 42.68 -16.72
N SER A 816 -112.82 43.87 -16.39
CA SER A 816 -112.07 45.13 -16.47
C SER A 816 -110.85 45.18 -15.55
N ASP A 817 -110.85 44.41 -14.44
CA ASP A 817 -109.65 44.13 -13.64
C ASP A 817 -109.43 42.61 -13.49
N PRO A 818 -108.47 42.03 -14.23
CA PRO A 818 -108.22 40.60 -14.21
C PRO A 818 -107.52 40.11 -12.94
N ILE A 819 -106.81 40.98 -12.22
CA ILE A 819 -106.05 40.58 -11.01
C ILE A 819 -107.00 40.44 -9.84
N ASP A 820 -107.84 41.47 -9.62
CA ASP A 820 -108.81 41.47 -8.52
C ASP A 820 -109.85 40.35 -8.70
N TYR A 821 -110.29 40.11 -9.94
CA TYR A 821 -111.20 39.02 -10.26
C TYR A 821 -110.58 37.63 -10.01
N LEU A 822 -109.31 37.43 -10.38
CA LEU A 822 -108.61 36.17 -10.09
C LEU A 822 -108.46 35.96 -8.59
N ALA A 823 -108.16 37.02 -7.83
CA ALA A 823 -108.06 36.96 -6.38
C ALA A 823 -109.40 36.58 -5.75
N GLU A 824 -110.50 37.22 -6.13
CA GLU A 824 -111.86 36.86 -5.67
C GLU A 824 -112.23 35.42 -6.02
N PHE A 825 -111.91 34.96 -7.23
CA PHE A 825 -112.14 33.59 -7.66
C PHE A 825 -111.39 32.59 -6.78
N LEU A 826 -110.09 32.82 -6.55
CA LEU A 826 -109.28 31.95 -5.70
C LEU A 826 -109.71 31.98 -4.25
N PHE A 827 -110.16 33.12 -3.72
CA PHE A 827 -110.74 33.21 -2.39
C PHE A 827 -112.03 32.38 -2.28
N ARG A 828 -112.92 32.46 -3.28
CA ARG A 828 -114.16 31.68 -3.30
C ARG A 828 -113.88 30.18 -3.40
N LYS A 829 -112.99 29.79 -4.30
CA LYS A 829 -112.58 28.39 -4.48
C LYS A 829 -111.81 27.82 -3.28
N GLY A 830 -111.05 28.67 -2.58
CA GLY A 830 -110.42 28.32 -1.31
C GLY A 830 -111.44 28.03 -0.20
N GLN A 831 -112.53 28.81 -0.12
CA GLN A 831 -113.63 28.56 0.82
C GLN A 831 -114.40 27.27 0.48
N GLU A 832 -114.55 26.94 -0.80
CA GLU A 832 -115.17 25.69 -1.26
C GLU A 832 -114.32 24.46 -0.87
N LEU A 833 -113.01 24.50 -1.12
CA LEU A 833 -112.08 23.42 -0.74
C LEU A 833 -111.96 23.26 0.79
N GLU A 834 -112.01 24.35 1.57
CA GLU A 834 -112.10 24.27 3.05
C GLU A 834 -113.43 23.69 3.54
N GLY A 835 -114.52 23.85 2.77
CA GLY A 835 -115.82 23.23 3.02
C GLY A 835 -115.77 21.73 2.78
N GLU A 836 -115.22 21.29 1.65
CA GLU A 836 -115.07 19.86 1.29
C GLU A 836 -114.11 19.11 2.23
N ALA A 837 -113.05 19.76 2.74
CA ALA A 837 -112.12 19.18 3.71
C ALA A 837 -112.67 19.07 5.16
N LYS A 838 -113.84 19.66 5.45
CA LYS A 838 -114.54 19.51 6.75
C LYS A 838 -115.65 18.45 6.74
N GLU A 839 -115.99 17.90 5.56
CA GLU A 839 -117.02 16.86 5.39
C GLU A 839 -116.45 15.47 5.00
N GLY A 840 -115.14 15.35 4.79
CA GLY A 840 -114.40 14.08 4.63
C GLY A 840 -113.31 13.92 5.68
#